data_AF-A0A8X6MDL7-F1
#
_entry.id   AF-A0A8X6MDL7-F1
#
_cell.length_a   1.000
_cell.length_b   1.000
_cell.length_c   1.000
_cell.angle_alpha   90.00
_cell.angle_beta   90.00
_cell.angle_gamma   90.00
#
_symmetry.space_group_name_H-M   'P 1'
#
loop_
_entity.id
_entity.type
_entity.pdbx_description
1 polymer ?
#
loop_
_entity_poly.entity_id
_entity_poly.type
_entity_poly.pdbx_seq_one_letter_code
_entity_poly.pdbx_strand_id
1 'polypeptide(L)'
;MADGISREEKLAAGLKKLKQFQQQRSAKTKGTRKKAIPMQTNSSEGTPTETSATKDPPEVPSQDSKNNLDQSKNREYSSTESLRQISLQVNGLMSETDAFMNGTIDQEESNNFENNSLEKRNQELALLVNSLRQTNDQLQFQLQELKGKNKRLNQNFDQERKELQEKSHKEQVTLKDQLQVHIQTIGILVAEKTELQSSLSLSQQTAKQKAGEIEELQGRLRASRQRASDLEREIVSLSNSNQHLEKGSKESSKEIERLKSDNYRINKLNEELKLANAELTEKLNKKINDFQTLEKEFSDCHNKLSIAETQAQHFAENEDNKENHSQLEEVYQQKLELEKRLSLNKDSISKLIMERDQMSEQYQQYITQLSQQVTSLRDEIKQHSSEKEQLSKERNFLQEKLDAVQQQNSNINKEDPSELKVQINIMKNQNEELNQKLQNEISHNASLSEQLEAQNEKIAELEKSIARIKEDQVDKSRLVETMQSDKVAASRAVTQNRELKKQLEELQTGFVIMSNDKLKLVEELDSQKHITKELGERLSQQEKELQELQEQLSLKEEELQNLHKSSSKGIYQQNQIADRMRHYEAQGQLTEMLQKELHQAQEQINILTDQNSELRMALATQSVNEENQKEDKDASKRNDLVASLSASVRQLEMERDQMMKQLEEQKSNRTQLVEQLKQTESLFNDVENGSSDVVSKKEYAMIKNAMTQLEERFKQTMNRIAELSDERQQLEHLVTQLQGETDTIGDYIALYQIQRGLMRKRASEKDDYIAQLARDREDLKAKLGELQNLVKRLLDERKHLQSRTQVLDDSLNLVEISDIANDKQVFSKDLINDDNEREVKIEEDASSSETDSSKKPENTAKKIIDLLSEIESTNLVEKPVLDSFHPCPVCSGRLITV
;
A
#
# COMPACT_ATOMS: atom_id res chain seq x y z
N MET A 1 -39.78 -17.43 11.26
CA MET A 1 -39.83 -17.63 12.73
C MET A 1 -38.69 -18.54 13.14
N ALA A 2 -38.33 -18.51 14.43
CA ALA A 2 -37.28 -19.33 15.06
C ALA A 2 -35.84 -19.11 14.54
N ASP A 3 -35.15 -18.11 15.11
CA ASP A 3 -33.75 -18.31 15.53
C ASP A 3 -33.41 -17.40 16.73
N GLY A 4 -34.17 -17.59 17.81
CA GLY A 4 -34.08 -16.82 19.06
C GLY A 4 -33.29 -17.54 20.17
N ILE A 5 -32.23 -18.27 19.83
CA ILE A 5 -31.39 -18.97 20.81
C ILE A 5 -30.58 -17.95 21.61
N SER A 6 -30.92 -17.79 22.90
CA SER A 6 -30.33 -16.79 23.78
C SER A 6 -28.80 -16.94 23.86
N ARG A 7 -28.10 -15.81 24.02
CA ARG A 7 -26.66 -15.77 24.28
C ARG A 7 -26.28 -16.64 25.49
N GLU A 8 -27.18 -16.78 26.45
CA GLU A 8 -27.02 -17.63 27.63
C GLU A 8 -27.04 -19.13 27.30
N GLU A 9 -27.87 -19.59 26.35
CA GLU A 9 -27.86 -20.99 25.90
C GLU A 9 -26.57 -21.32 25.16
N LYS A 10 -26.06 -20.39 24.35
CA LYS A 10 -24.75 -20.53 23.67
C LYS A 10 -23.60 -20.57 24.67
N LEU A 11 -23.65 -19.76 25.73
CA LEU A 11 -22.68 -19.79 26.85
C LEU A 11 -22.81 -21.07 27.69
N ALA A 12 -24.03 -21.52 27.99
CA ALA A 12 -24.29 -22.77 28.71
C ALA A 12 -23.81 -23.98 27.91
N ALA A 13 -24.03 -24.01 26.59
CA ALA A 13 -23.50 -25.04 25.69
C ALA A 13 -21.96 -25.00 25.63
N GLY A 14 -21.35 -23.82 25.61
CA GLY A 14 -19.91 -23.63 25.70
C GLY A 14 -19.33 -24.16 27.01
N LEU A 15 -19.92 -23.79 28.15
CA LEU A 15 -19.54 -24.29 29.48
C LEU A 15 -19.75 -25.80 29.62
N LYS A 16 -20.83 -26.35 29.05
CA LYS A 16 -21.10 -27.80 29.04
C LYS A 16 -20.05 -28.56 28.23
N LYS A 17 -19.65 -28.04 27.05
CA LYS A 17 -18.53 -28.58 26.26
C LYS A 17 -17.19 -28.45 27.00
N LEU A 18 -16.90 -27.32 27.65
CA LEU A 18 -15.69 -27.12 28.45
C LEU A 18 -15.62 -28.11 29.62
N LYS A 19 -16.74 -28.35 30.30
CA LYS A 19 -16.86 -29.32 31.40
C LYS A 19 -16.70 -30.77 30.90
N GLN A 20 -17.19 -31.09 29.71
CA GLN A 20 -16.96 -32.37 29.03
C GLN A 20 -15.47 -32.57 28.69
N PHE A 21 -14.80 -31.53 28.18
CA PHE A 21 -13.37 -31.55 27.86
C PHE A 21 -12.49 -31.70 29.11
N GLN A 22 -12.87 -31.05 30.21
CA GLN A 22 -12.21 -31.21 31.52
C GLN A 22 -12.45 -32.60 32.13
N GLN A 23 -13.65 -33.19 31.97
CA GLN A 23 -13.94 -34.57 32.40
C GLN A 23 -13.18 -35.61 31.57
N GLN A 24 -13.01 -35.42 30.26
CA GLN A 24 -12.15 -36.29 29.45
C GLN A 24 -10.67 -36.19 29.83
N ARG A 25 -10.21 -35.02 30.30
CA ARG A 25 -8.83 -34.86 30.80
C ARG A 25 -8.58 -35.50 32.18
N SER A 26 -9.59 -35.60 33.04
CA SER A 26 -9.46 -36.21 34.37
C SER A 26 -9.68 -37.73 34.39
N ALA A 27 -10.21 -38.33 33.32
CA ALA A 27 -10.38 -39.77 33.19
C ALA A 27 -9.13 -40.55 32.73
N LYS A 28 -8.04 -39.87 32.34
CA LYS A 28 -6.86 -40.51 31.69
C LYS A 28 -5.60 -40.65 32.57
N THR A 29 -5.70 -40.43 33.88
CA THR A 29 -4.55 -40.45 34.80
C THR A 29 -4.83 -41.15 36.15
N LYS A 30 -5.06 -42.47 36.12
CA LYS A 30 -4.80 -43.37 37.27
C LYS A 30 -4.25 -44.73 36.79
N GLY A 31 -3.05 -45.08 37.27
CA GLY A 31 -2.30 -46.29 36.90
C GLY A 31 -1.34 -46.05 35.72
N THR A 32 -0.02 -46.29 35.81
CA THR A 32 0.79 -46.98 36.84
C THR A 32 2.06 -46.18 37.20
N ARG A 33 2.56 -46.36 38.44
CA ARG A 33 3.80 -45.71 38.93
C ARG A 33 5.06 -46.40 38.39
N LYS A 34 6.06 -45.61 37.99
CA LYS A 34 7.41 -45.61 38.61
C LYS A 34 8.16 -44.31 38.26
N LYS A 35 8.96 -43.80 39.20
CA LYS A 35 9.66 -42.49 39.12
C LYS A 35 11.00 -42.64 38.37
N ALA A 36 11.39 -41.61 37.60
CA ALA A 36 12.78 -41.34 37.22
C ALA A 36 12.97 -39.86 36.84
N ILE A 37 13.72 -39.10 37.67
CA ILE A 37 14.34 -37.77 37.40
C ILE A 37 15.42 -37.58 38.50
N PRO A 38 16.60 -36.96 38.25
CA PRO A 38 17.48 -36.98 37.08
C PRO A 38 18.90 -37.49 37.43
N MET A 39 19.79 -37.62 36.45
CA MET A 39 21.25 -37.56 36.70
C MET A 39 21.86 -36.32 36.04
N GLN A 40 22.68 -35.61 36.81
CA GLN A 40 23.64 -34.64 36.30
C GLN A 40 24.97 -35.32 36.00
N THR A 41 25.74 -34.73 35.11
CA THR A 41 27.12 -35.08 34.79
C THR A 41 28.09 -34.62 35.87
N ASN A 42 29.04 -35.48 36.25
CA ASN A 42 30.45 -35.15 36.53
C ASN A 42 31.23 -36.42 36.87
N SER A 43 32.50 -36.50 36.49
CA SER A 43 33.38 -37.66 36.75
C SER A 43 34.85 -37.27 36.74
N SER A 44 35.53 -37.47 37.88
CA SER A 44 36.99 -37.47 38.03
C SER A 44 37.33 -38.12 39.39
N GLU A 45 38.23 -39.13 39.38
CA GLU A 45 39.05 -39.67 40.51
C GLU A 45 38.39 -40.02 41.88
N GLY A 46 38.77 -41.06 42.62
CA GLY A 46 39.75 -42.13 42.46
C GLY A 46 39.66 -43.18 43.60
N THR A 47 40.38 -44.29 43.45
CA THR A 47 40.83 -45.37 44.38
C THR A 47 40.72 -45.24 45.93
N PRO A 48 40.85 -46.34 46.74
CA PRO A 48 41.04 -47.78 46.44
C PRO A 48 40.17 -48.78 47.29
N THR A 49 40.44 -50.10 47.13
CA THR A 49 40.31 -51.25 48.10
C THR A 49 39.38 -51.14 49.33
N GLU A 50 38.56 -52.14 49.71
CA GLU A 50 38.90 -53.56 49.83
C GLU A 50 37.65 -54.49 50.02
N THR A 51 37.83 -55.81 49.88
CA THR A 51 36.97 -56.94 50.33
C THR A 51 35.65 -57.35 49.62
N SER A 52 35.67 -58.61 49.15
CA SER A 52 34.60 -59.64 49.21
C SER A 52 33.53 -59.79 48.10
N ALA A 53 33.12 -61.06 47.91
CA ALA A 53 31.95 -61.57 47.17
C ALA A 53 31.96 -61.59 45.61
N THR A 54 32.91 -62.37 45.07
CA THR A 54 32.76 -63.26 43.90
C THR A 54 31.37 -63.41 43.21
N LYS A 55 31.33 -63.13 41.89
CA LYS A 55 30.86 -64.07 40.84
C LYS A 55 30.95 -63.46 39.42
N ASP A 56 31.96 -63.90 38.67
CA ASP A 56 31.96 -63.96 37.20
C ASP A 56 32.30 -65.40 36.78
N PRO A 57 31.80 -65.88 35.63
CA PRO A 57 32.22 -67.15 35.04
C PRO A 57 33.24 -66.94 33.91
N PRO A 58 34.52 -67.31 34.11
CA PRO A 58 35.42 -67.66 33.03
C PRO A 58 35.59 -69.19 32.90
N GLU A 59 36.07 -69.60 31.72
CA GLU A 59 36.76 -70.87 31.43
C GLU A 59 36.05 -72.21 31.71
N VAL A 60 35.92 -73.02 30.64
CA VAL A 60 35.77 -74.47 30.73
C VAL A 60 36.94 -75.15 30.01
N PRO A 61 37.93 -75.64 30.75
CA PRO A 61 38.79 -76.75 30.37
C PRO A 61 38.33 -78.04 31.07
N SER A 62 38.29 -79.16 30.37
CA SER A 62 38.17 -80.52 30.93
C SER A 62 38.69 -81.49 29.86
N GLN A 63 39.88 -82.07 29.99
CA GLN A 63 40.28 -83.17 30.88
C GLN A 63 39.54 -84.50 30.69
N ASP A 64 40.37 -85.54 30.65
CA ASP A 64 40.09 -86.97 30.51
C ASP A 64 38.97 -87.52 31.39
N SER A 65 38.27 -88.56 30.89
CA SER A 65 38.36 -89.90 31.51
C SER A 65 37.65 -91.02 30.75
N LYS A 66 38.41 -92.10 30.49
CA LYS A 66 38.07 -93.53 30.72
C LYS A 66 36.60 -93.98 30.59
N ASN A 67 36.30 -94.89 29.67
CA ASN A 67 36.32 -96.35 29.95
C ASN A 67 35.87 -97.26 28.78
N ASN A 68 36.62 -98.37 28.61
CA ASN A 68 36.22 -99.73 28.20
C ASN A 68 35.10 -99.98 27.17
N LEU A 69 35.46 -100.68 26.07
CA LEU A 69 35.09 -102.06 25.68
C LEU A 69 35.37 -102.21 24.15
N ASP A 70 35.82 -103.33 23.58
CA ASP A 70 36.48 -104.55 24.05
C ASP A 70 37.01 -105.32 22.79
N GLN A 71 37.86 -106.35 22.97
CA GLN A 71 38.24 -107.39 21.98
C GLN A 71 38.95 -106.94 20.67
N SER A 72 40.27 -107.07 20.58
CA SER A 72 41.01 -108.30 20.20
C SER A 72 41.66 -108.13 18.81
N LYS A 73 42.85 -108.66 18.46
CA LYS A 73 43.70 -109.72 19.03
C LYS A 73 45.16 -109.53 18.54
N ASN A 74 46.12 -109.98 19.35
CA ASN A 74 47.44 -110.55 18.98
C ASN A 74 48.49 -109.69 18.21
N ARG A 75 49.79 -109.81 18.49
CA ARG A 75 50.52 -110.40 19.65
C ARG A 75 51.97 -109.91 19.63
N GLU A 76 52.54 -109.69 20.80
CA GLU A 76 53.99 -109.53 21.00
C GLU A 76 54.71 -110.85 20.75
N TYR A 77 55.91 -110.82 20.15
CA TYR A 77 57.02 -111.79 20.30
C TYR A 77 58.30 -111.16 19.72
N SER A 78 59.52 -111.47 20.18
CA SER A 78 59.97 -111.89 21.52
C SER A 78 61.48 -111.69 21.58
N SER A 79 62.00 -110.89 22.50
CA SER A 79 63.45 -110.70 22.66
C SER A 79 64.20 -111.94 23.21
N THR A 80 63.47 -113.02 23.51
CA THR A 80 64.02 -114.32 23.92
C THR A 80 64.50 -115.19 22.75
N GLU A 81 64.09 -114.91 21.51
CA GLU A 81 64.47 -115.70 20.33
C GLU A 81 65.99 -115.60 20.07
N SER A 82 66.54 -114.38 20.18
CA SER A 82 67.97 -114.08 20.02
C SER A 82 68.85 -114.88 20.99
N LEU A 83 68.45 -114.96 22.27
CA LEU A 83 69.18 -115.72 23.29
C LEU A 83 69.07 -117.24 23.09
N ARG A 84 67.95 -117.73 22.56
CA ARG A 84 67.77 -119.15 22.22
C ARG A 84 68.62 -119.55 21.01
N GLN A 85 68.77 -118.66 20.03
CA GLN A 85 69.57 -118.87 18.82
C GLN A 85 71.07 -118.97 19.14
N ILE A 86 71.58 -118.14 20.05
CA ILE A 86 72.96 -118.23 20.55
C ILE A 86 73.18 -119.53 21.35
N SER A 87 72.25 -119.91 22.22
CA SER A 87 72.36 -121.16 23.00
C SER A 87 72.32 -122.43 22.13
N LEU A 88 71.65 -122.40 20.97
CA LEU A 88 71.64 -123.51 20.02
C LEU A 88 72.93 -123.60 19.19
N GLN A 89 73.57 -122.47 18.85
CA GLN A 89 74.88 -122.48 18.19
C GLN A 89 75.99 -123.01 19.10
N VAL A 90 75.95 -122.72 20.40
CA VAL A 90 76.95 -123.24 21.36
C VAL A 90 76.82 -124.76 21.55
N ASN A 91 75.61 -125.31 21.60
CA ASN A 91 75.42 -126.77 21.70
C ASN A 91 75.77 -127.52 20.41
N GLY A 92 75.58 -126.91 19.23
CA GLY A 92 76.01 -127.51 17.95
C GLY A 92 77.52 -127.73 17.89
N LEU A 93 78.30 -126.72 18.29
CA LEU A 93 79.77 -126.76 18.27
C LEU A 93 80.39 -127.76 19.25
N MET A 94 79.67 -128.17 20.31
CA MET A 94 80.16 -129.22 21.22
C MET A 94 79.95 -130.64 20.68
N SER A 95 79.03 -130.85 19.73
CA SER A 95 78.71 -132.18 19.20
C SER A 95 79.62 -132.66 18.06
N GLU A 96 80.44 -131.78 17.47
CA GLU A 96 81.34 -132.12 16.35
C GLU A 96 82.80 -132.39 16.79
N THR A 97 83.13 -132.22 18.08
CA THR A 97 84.52 -132.35 18.58
C THR A 97 84.90 -133.78 18.97
N ASP A 98 83.94 -134.65 19.34
CA ASP A 98 84.21 -136.02 19.79
C ASP A 98 84.52 -137.03 18.66
N ALA A 99 84.38 -136.63 17.39
CA ALA A 99 84.47 -137.53 16.23
C ALA A 99 85.90 -137.76 15.68
N PHE A 100 86.94 -137.11 16.21
CA PHE A 100 88.30 -137.13 15.65
C PHE A 100 89.37 -137.88 16.48
N MET A 101 88.96 -138.65 17.51
CA MET A 101 89.88 -139.36 18.43
C MET A 101 89.77 -140.88 18.38
N ASN A 102 90.09 -141.48 17.23
CA ASN A 102 90.87 -142.73 17.11
C ASN A 102 90.88 -143.24 15.66
N GLY A 103 92.07 -143.30 15.05
CA GLY A 103 92.26 -144.08 13.83
C GLY A 103 93.03 -145.37 14.14
N THR A 104 92.58 -146.51 13.62
CA THR A 104 93.42 -147.44 12.84
C THR A 104 92.61 -148.64 12.28
N ILE A 105 92.90 -148.98 11.01
CA ILE A 105 92.82 -150.31 10.38
C ILE A 105 91.40 -150.86 10.07
N ASP A 106 91.07 -151.33 8.86
CA ASP A 106 91.58 -151.14 7.49
C ASP A 106 90.57 -151.76 6.47
N GLN A 107 90.73 -151.44 5.18
CA GLN A 107 90.25 -152.19 3.99
C GLN A 107 88.75 -152.16 3.58
N GLU A 108 88.45 -151.17 2.73
CA GLU A 108 87.88 -151.31 1.37
C GLU A 108 86.41 -151.69 1.06
N GLU A 109 85.53 -152.11 1.99
CA GLU A 109 84.13 -152.46 1.63
C GLU A 109 83.02 -151.47 2.07
N SER A 110 83.32 -150.39 2.81
CA SER A 110 82.29 -149.49 3.38
C SER A 110 81.71 -148.40 2.45
N ASN A 111 82.41 -148.05 1.36
CA ASN A 111 82.16 -146.80 0.60
C ASN A 111 80.79 -146.68 -0.10
N ASN A 112 80.01 -147.75 -0.23
CA ASN A 112 78.72 -147.70 -0.94
C ASN A 112 77.52 -147.31 -0.06
N PHE A 113 77.61 -147.45 1.27
CA PHE A 113 76.48 -147.16 2.17
C PHE A 113 76.45 -145.70 2.64
N GLU A 114 77.61 -145.11 2.95
CA GLU A 114 77.71 -143.69 3.32
C GLU A 114 77.36 -142.76 2.16
N ASN A 115 77.82 -143.04 0.94
CA ASN A 115 77.48 -142.23 -0.24
C ASN A 115 75.96 -142.15 -0.47
N ASN A 116 75.23 -143.27 -0.33
CA ASN A 116 73.78 -143.33 -0.53
C ASN A 116 73.00 -142.61 0.62
N SER A 117 73.56 -142.58 1.82
CA SER A 117 73.04 -141.80 2.97
C SER A 117 73.25 -140.29 2.78
N LEU A 118 74.46 -139.88 2.39
CA LEU A 118 74.81 -138.49 2.09
C LEU A 118 74.04 -137.95 0.89
N GLU A 119 73.82 -138.76 -0.14
CA GLU A 119 73.02 -138.39 -1.31
C GLU A 119 71.56 -138.11 -0.93
N LYS A 120 70.93 -138.97 -0.12
CA LYS A 120 69.57 -138.71 0.41
C LYS A 120 69.50 -137.44 1.25
N ARG A 121 70.46 -137.23 2.17
CA ARG A 121 70.52 -136.01 2.98
C ARG A 121 70.70 -134.75 2.12
N ASN A 122 71.50 -134.82 1.05
CA ASN A 122 71.65 -133.71 0.10
C ASN A 122 70.37 -133.48 -0.73
N GLN A 123 69.65 -134.54 -1.12
CA GLN A 123 68.33 -134.41 -1.77
C GLN A 123 67.29 -133.78 -0.83
N GLU A 124 67.23 -134.21 0.44
CA GLU A 124 66.35 -133.63 1.47
C GLU A 124 66.68 -132.16 1.76
N LEU A 125 67.96 -131.80 1.88
CA LEU A 125 68.41 -130.42 2.02
C LEU A 125 68.07 -129.58 0.78
N ALA A 126 68.24 -130.10 -0.43
CA ALA A 126 67.86 -129.40 -1.65
C ALA A 126 66.34 -129.18 -1.76
N LEU A 127 65.53 -130.16 -1.33
CA LEU A 127 64.07 -130.01 -1.24
C LEU A 127 63.66 -128.97 -0.19
N LEU A 128 64.30 -128.95 0.98
CA LEU A 128 64.06 -127.97 2.03
C LEU A 128 64.46 -126.55 1.58
N VAL A 129 65.61 -126.40 0.92
CA VAL A 129 66.07 -125.12 0.36
C VAL A 129 65.12 -124.64 -0.74
N ASN A 130 64.63 -125.53 -1.62
CA ASN A 130 63.63 -125.17 -2.63
C ASN A 130 62.29 -124.77 -2.00
N SER A 131 61.84 -125.45 -0.94
CA SER A 131 60.64 -125.09 -0.18
C SER A 131 60.77 -123.74 0.53
N LEU A 132 61.90 -123.49 1.19
CA LEU A 132 62.21 -122.20 1.81
C LEU A 132 62.33 -121.07 0.78
N ARG A 133 62.90 -121.35 -0.40
CA ARG A 133 62.92 -120.39 -1.52
C ARG A 133 61.50 -120.08 -2.01
N GLN A 134 60.67 -121.10 -2.25
CA GLN A 134 59.30 -120.93 -2.71
C GLN A 134 58.43 -120.15 -1.71
N THR A 135 58.58 -120.41 -0.41
CA THR A 135 57.87 -119.65 0.63
C THR A 135 58.39 -118.21 0.75
N ASN A 136 59.69 -117.97 0.57
CA ASN A 136 60.25 -116.62 0.53
C ASN A 136 59.77 -115.85 -0.70
N ASP A 137 59.73 -116.47 -1.89
CA ASP A 137 59.17 -115.89 -3.11
C ASP A 137 57.68 -115.53 -2.93
N GLN A 138 56.90 -116.39 -2.27
CA GLN A 138 55.48 -116.12 -1.92
C GLN A 138 55.34 -114.95 -0.94
N LEU A 139 56.17 -114.88 0.11
CA LEU A 139 56.18 -113.76 1.07
C LEU A 139 56.63 -112.46 0.40
N GLN A 140 57.60 -112.52 -0.53
CA GLN A 140 58.05 -111.37 -1.30
C GLN A 140 56.94 -110.85 -2.23
N PHE A 141 56.19 -111.74 -2.88
CA PHE A 141 55.00 -111.37 -3.66
C PHE A 141 53.91 -110.72 -2.79
N GLN A 142 53.59 -111.32 -1.63
CA GLN A 142 52.62 -110.74 -0.68
C GLN A 142 53.08 -109.37 -0.15
N LEU A 143 54.36 -109.19 0.16
CA LEU A 143 54.94 -107.90 0.54
C LEU A 143 54.85 -106.87 -0.59
N GLN A 144 55.09 -107.28 -1.84
CA GLN A 144 54.95 -106.40 -3.00
C GLN A 144 53.49 -106.01 -3.25
N GLU A 145 52.55 -106.95 -3.07
CA GLU A 145 51.11 -106.68 -3.17
C GLU A 145 50.63 -105.74 -2.06
N LEU A 146 51.04 -105.96 -0.80
CA LEU A 146 50.72 -105.09 0.34
C LEU A 146 51.36 -103.70 0.22
N LYS A 147 52.58 -103.59 -0.32
CA LYS A 147 53.19 -102.30 -0.68
C LYS A 147 52.41 -101.60 -1.79
N GLY A 148 51.95 -102.34 -2.80
CA GLY A 148 51.08 -101.82 -3.86
C GLY A 148 49.74 -101.31 -3.33
N LYS A 149 49.10 -102.06 -2.43
CA LYS A 149 47.87 -101.67 -1.73
C LYS A 149 48.07 -100.42 -0.87
N ASN A 150 49.12 -100.35 -0.05
CA ASN A 150 49.46 -99.15 0.71
C ASN A 150 49.70 -97.93 -0.18
N LYS A 151 50.45 -98.09 -1.29
CA LYS A 151 50.70 -96.97 -2.22
C LYS A 151 49.39 -96.43 -2.81
N ARG A 152 48.47 -97.30 -3.24
CA ARG A 152 47.14 -96.89 -3.75
C ARG A 152 46.29 -96.23 -2.66
N LEU A 153 46.30 -96.77 -1.44
CA LEU A 153 45.51 -96.22 -0.33
C LEU A 153 46.02 -94.84 0.10
N ASN A 154 47.34 -94.63 0.15
CA ASN A 154 47.93 -93.31 0.37
C ASN A 154 47.62 -92.33 -0.76
N GLN A 155 47.67 -92.77 -2.03
CA GLN A 155 47.29 -91.94 -3.18
C GLN A 155 45.82 -91.51 -3.11
N ASN A 156 44.91 -92.42 -2.76
CA ASN A 156 43.49 -92.11 -2.57
C ASN A 156 43.28 -91.14 -1.40
N PHE A 157 43.98 -91.35 -0.27
CA PHE A 157 43.90 -90.45 0.89
C PHE A 157 44.43 -89.04 0.57
N ASP A 158 45.56 -88.93 -0.13
CA ASP A 158 46.09 -87.64 -0.59
C ASP A 158 45.17 -86.94 -1.59
N GLN A 159 44.50 -87.71 -2.46
CA GLN A 159 43.48 -87.18 -3.37
C GLN A 159 42.24 -86.69 -2.61
N GLU A 160 41.66 -87.50 -1.73
CA GLU A 160 40.47 -87.12 -0.94
C GLU A 160 40.76 -85.91 -0.05
N ARG A 161 41.95 -85.83 0.55
CA ARG A 161 42.41 -84.65 1.30
C ARG A 161 42.48 -83.39 0.42
N LYS A 162 43.01 -83.50 -0.81
CA LYS A 162 43.03 -82.38 -1.77
C LYS A 162 41.61 -81.98 -2.18
N GLU A 163 40.74 -82.93 -2.50
CA GLU A 163 39.35 -82.66 -2.87
C GLU A 163 38.56 -81.99 -1.74
N LEU A 164 38.78 -82.40 -0.48
CA LEU A 164 38.20 -81.74 0.69
C LEU A 164 38.76 -80.32 0.88
N GLN A 165 40.07 -80.13 0.73
CA GLN A 165 40.69 -78.81 0.81
C GLN A 165 40.19 -77.87 -0.30
N GLU A 166 40.02 -78.36 -1.53
CA GLU A 166 39.43 -77.62 -2.64
C GLU A 166 37.96 -77.27 -2.41
N LYS A 167 37.15 -78.21 -1.90
CA LYS A 167 35.74 -77.96 -1.56
C LYS A 167 35.63 -76.86 -0.49
N SER A 168 36.39 -77.00 0.60
CA SER A 168 36.45 -75.99 1.67
C SER A 168 36.96 -74.63 1.17
N HIS A 169 37.94 -74.59 0.26
CA HIS A 169 38.39 -73.34 -0.34
C HIS A 169 37.33 -72.70 -1.25
N LYS A 170 36.64 -73.49 -2.08
CA LYS A 170 35.52 -73.03 -2.93
C LYS A 170 34.38 -72.46 -2.08
N GLU A 171 33.98 -73.17 -1.01
CA GLU A 171 33.00 -72.68 -0.04
C GLU A 171 33.45 -71.37 0.62
N GLN A 172 34.70 -71.29 1.08
CA GLN A 172 35.27 -70.08 1.69
C GLN A 172 35.27 -68.88 0.71
N VAL A 173 35.56 -69.09 -0.58
CA VAL A 173 35.47 -68.05 -1.61
C VAL A 173 34.03 -67.60 -1.79
N THR A 174 33.08 -68.52 -1.98
CA THR A 174 31.66 -68.15 -2.15
C THR A 174 31.07 -67.39 -0.95
N LEU A 175 31.50 -67.73 0.28
CA LEU A 175 31.09 -67.00 1.49
C LEU A 175 31.74 -65.60 1.57
N LYS A 176 32.98 -65.43 1.10
CA LYS A 176 33.62 -64.12 0.99
C LYS A 176 32.92 -63.24 -0.05
N ASP A 177 32.55 -63.79 -1.20
CA ASP A 177 31.82 -63.07 -2.25
C ASP A 177 30.44 -62.61 -1.76
N GLN A 178 29.69 -63.50 -1.08
CA GLN A 178 28.41 -63.16 -0.44
C GLN A 178 28.58 -62.06 0.62
N LEU A 179 29.60 -62.16 1.48
CA LEU A 179 29.90 -61.14 2.48
C LEU A 179 30.25 -59.80 1.82
N GLN A 180 31.01 -59.79 0.73
CA GLN A 180 31.36 -58.58 -0.01
C GLN A 180 30.11 -57.91 -0.63
N VAL A 181 29.20 -58.69 -1.21
CA VAL A 181 27.91 -58.18 -1.71
C VAL A 181 27.05 -57.61 -0.57
N HIS A 182 27.01 -58.27 0.59
CA HIS A 182 26.31 -57.74 1.76
C HIS A 182 26.93 -56.44 2.29
N ILE A 183 28.26 -56.34 2.38
CA ILE A 183 28.96 -55.11 2.78
C ILE A 183 28.62 -53.96 1.80
N GLN A 184 28.66 -54.22 0.49
CA GLN A 184 28.31 -53.22 -0.52
C GLN A 184 26.83 -52.79 -0.41
N THR A 185 25.92 -53.75 -0.21
CA THR A 185 24.48 -53.47 -0.04
C THR A 185 24.22 -52.62 1.21
N ILE A 186 24.87 -52.94 2.34
CA ILE A 186 24.79 -52.15 3.57
C ILE A 186 25.38 -50.74 3.34
N GLY A 187 26.48 -50.62 2.60
CA GLY A 187 27.08 -49.34 2.23
C GLY A 187 26.12 -48.44 1.44
N ILE A 188 25.44 -48.99 0.43
CA ILE A 188 24.41 -48.28 -0.35
C ILE A 188 23.26 -47.84 0.56
N LEU A 189 22.69 -48.75 1.37
CA LEU A 189 21.58 -48.43 2.27
C LEU A 189 21.95 -47.38 3.33
N VAL A 190 23.21 -47.37 3.80
CA VAL A 190 23.70 -46.34 4.74
C VAL A 190 23.86 -44.99 4.04
N ALA A 191 24.36 -44.98 2.80
CA ALA A 191 24.45 -43.77 1.98
C ALA A 191 23.05 -43.18 1.69
N GLU A 192 22.13 -43.97 1.15
CA GLU A 192 20.73 -43.58 0.88
C GLU A 192 20.04 -43.08 2.16
N LYS A 193 20.19 -43.80 3.29
CA LYS A 193 19.64 -43.35 4.58
C LYS A 193 20.20 -41.99 5.00
N THR A 194 21.49 -41.76 4.79
CA THR A 194 22.16 -40.51 5.16
C THR A 194 21.69 -39.35 4.28
N GLU A 195 21.57 -39.59 2.97
CA GLU A 195 21.05 -38.64 2.01
C GLU A 195 19.58 -38.28 2.28
N LEU A 196 18.72 -39.28 2.47
CA LEU A 196 17.31 -39.08 2.83
C LEU A 196 17.15 -38.35 4.16
N GLN A 197 17.99 -38.65 5.16
CA GLN A 197 17.97 -37.97 6.46
C GLN A 197 18.43 -36.51 6.33
N SER A 198 19.42 -36.22 5.48
CA SER A 198 19.87 -34.85 5.16
C SER A 198 18.76 -34.07 4.43
N SER A 199 18.18 -34.64 3.37
CA SER A 199 17.09 -34.04 2.59
C SER A 199 15.85 -33.78 3.45
N LEU A 200 15.48 -34.71 4.33
CA LEU A 200 14.39 -34.54 5.29
C LEU A 200 14.68 -33.40 6.28
N SER A 201 15.91 -33.32 6.82
CA SER A 201 16.32 -32.24 7.73
C SER A 201 16.23 -30.86 7.06
N LEU A 202 16.74 -30.75 5.83
CA LEU A 202 16.68 -29.52 5.03
C LEU A 202 15.22 -29.13 4.75
N SER A 203 14.40 -30.07 4.27
CA SER A 203 12.97 -29.83 4.01
C SER A 203 12.21 -29.38 5.26
N GLN A 204 12.48 -30.00 6.42
CA GLN A 204 11.90 -29.57 7.70
C GLN A 204 12.37 -28.16 8.12
N GLN A 205 13.62 -27.80 7.87
CA GLN A 205 14.13 -26.45 8.15
C GLN A 205 13.46 -25.41 7.25
N THR A 206 13.36 -25.66 5.94
CA THR A 206 12.65 -24.78 5.00
C THR A 206 11.17 -24.65 5.37
N ALA A 207 10.50 -25.74 5.75
CA ALA A 207 9.11 -25.70 6.18
C ALA A 207 8.91 -24.85 7.46
N LYS A 208 9.83 -24.94 8.43
CA LYS A 208 9.82 -24.09 9.64
C LYS A 208 10.05 -22.61 9.28
N GLN A 209 10.98 -22.30 8.38
CA GLN A 209 11.21 -20.94 7.91
C GLN A 209 9.96 -20.37 7.23
N LYS A 210 9.33 -21.13 6.32
CA LYS A 210 8.09 -20.71 5.67
C LYS A 210 6.90 -20.57 6.62
N ALA A 211 6.82 -21.38 7.68
CA ALA A 211 5.85 -21.16 8.74
C ALA A 211 6.05 -19.81 9.46
N GLY A 212 7.30 -19.46 9.79
CA GLY A 212 7.64 -18.16 10.37
C GLY A 212 7.32 -16.96 9.46
N GLU A 213 7.66 -17.06 8.16
CA GLU A 213 7.28 -16.05 7.15
C GLU A 213 5.76 -15.86 7.08
N ILE A 214 4.98 -16.94 7.13
CA ILE A 214 3.50 -16.89 7.13
C ILE A 214 2.97 -16.23 8.40
N GLU A 215 3.53 -16.53 9.57
CA GLU A 215 3.13 -15.89 10.84
C GLU A 215 3.44 -14.38 10.83
N GLU A 216 4.60 -13.98 10.30
CA GLU A 216 4.95 -12.57 10.16
C GLU A 216 3.99 -11.83 9.19
N LEU A 217 3.74 -12.41 8.01
CA LEU A 217 2.79 -11.86 7.04
C LEU A 217 1.36 -11.77 7.60
N GLN A 218 0.93 -12.76 8.40
CA GLN A 218 -0.34 -12.68 9.13
C GLN A 218 -0.33 -11.56 10.18
N GLY A 219 0.78 -11.34 10.88
CA GLY A 219 0.96 -10.21 11.81
C GLY A 219 0.83 -8.86 11.10
N ARG A 220 1.57 -8.66 10.01
CA ARG A 220 1.50 -7.47 9.15
C ARG A 220 0.08 -7.23 8.62
N LEU A 221 -0.61 -8.29 8.17
CA LEU A 221 -2.00 -8.22 7.69
C LEU A 221 -2.99 -7.83 8.81
N ARG A 222 -2.84 -8.37 10.03
CA ARG A 222 -3.67 -7.98 11.19
C ARG A 222 -3.46 -6.51 11.55
N ALA A 223 -2.22 -6.04 11.59
CA ALA A 223 -1.90 -4.63 11.86
C ALA A 223 -2.41 -3.68 10.76
N SER A 224 -2.39 -4.10 9.48
CA SER A 224 -3.00 -3.36 8.37
C SER A 224 -4.53 -3.28 8.51
N ARG A 225 -5.21 -4.40 8.81
CA ARG A 225 -6.67 -4.43 9.03
C ARG A 225 -7.11 -3.61 10.23
N GLN A 226 -6.33 -3.60 11.31
CA GLN A 226 -6.61 -2.76 12.49
C GLN A 226 -6.55 -1.27 12.11
N ARG A 227 -5.47 -0.84 11.45
CA ARG A 227 -5.36 0.55 10.94
C ARG A 227 -6.48 0.94 9.98
N ALA A 228 -6.92 0.03 9.11
CA ALA A 228 -8.08 0.28 8.25
C ALA A 228 -9.37 0.51 9.07
N SER A 229 -9.68 -0.34 10.06
CA SER A 229 -10.81 -0.16 10.99
C SER A 229 -10.72 1.17 11.76
N ASP A 230 -9.52 1.59 12.16
CA ASP A 230 -9.35 2.82 12.93
C ASP A 230 -9.54 4.06 12.03
N LEU A 231 -8.99 4.05 10.81
CA LEU A 231 -9.26 5.08 9.78
C LEU A 231 -10.75 5.13 9.39
N GLU A 232 -11.44 4.00 9.27
CA GLU A 232 -12.89 3.96 9.02
C GLU A 232 -13.67 4.67 10.13
N ARG A 233 -13.28 4.49 11.41
CA ARG A 233 -13.89 5.20 12.55
C ARG A 233 -13.58 6.69 12.53
N GLU A 234 -12.35 7.08 12.19
CA GLU A 234 -11.98 8.48 12.02
C GLU A 234 -12.77 9.15 10.90
N ILE A 235 -12.94 8.49 9.75
CA ILE A 235 -13.77 8.98 8.64
C ILE A 235 -15.23 9.18 9.08
N VAL A 236 -15.81 8.23 9.83
CA VAL A 236 -17.18 8.39 10.37
C VAL A 236 -17.26 9.53 11.39
N SER A 237 -16.26 9.68 12.25
CA SER A 237 -16.17 10.79 13.23
C SER A 237 -16.08 12.15 12.54
N LEU A 238 -15.18 12.29 11.56
CA LEU A 238 -15.00 13.49 10.75
C LEU A 238 -16.25 13.80 9.93
N SER A 239 -16.91 12.79 9.34
CA SER A 239 -18.18 12.95 8.62
C SER A 239 -19.27 13.52 9.54
N ASN A 240 -19.40 12.99 10.76
CA ASN A 240 -20.36 13.49 11.75
C ASN A 240 -20.04 14.94 12.18
N SER A 241 -18.77 15.23 12.44
CA SER A 241 -18.30 16.60 12.76
C SER A 241 -18.61 17.58 11.63
N ASN A 242 -18.34 17.19 10.38
CA ASN A 242 -18.58 18.01 9.20
C ASN A 242 -20.09 18.26 9.00
N GLN A 243 -20.95 17.26 9.21
CA GLN A 243 -22.42 17.45 9.22
C GLN A 243 -22.89 18.41 10.34
N HIS A 244 -22.23 18.42 11.51
CA HIS A 244 -22.53 19.38 12.56
C HIS A 244 -22.11 20.81 12.19
N LEU A 245 -20.92 20.98 11.59
CA LEU A 245 -20.45 22.26 11.07
C LEU A 245 -21.35 22.79 9.94
N GLU A 246 -21.79 21.91 9.03
CA GLU A 246 -22.70 22.27 7.94
C GLU A 246 -24.08 22.70 8.46
N LYS A 247 -24.60 22.03 9.50
CA LYS A 247 -25.83 22.46 10.20
C LYS A 247 -25.66 23.84 10.85
N GLY A 248 -24.59 24.05 11.62
CA GLY A 248 -24.30 25.34 12.25
C GLY A 248 -24.07 26.47 11.24
N SER A 249 -23.46 26.16 10.08
CA SER A 249 -23.32 27.10 8.96
C SER A 249 -24.67 27.48 8.35
N LYS A 250 -25.55 26.49 8.11
CA LYS A 250 -26.92 26.72 7.63
C LYS A 250 -27.77 27.52 8.61
N GLU A 251 -27.63 27.29 9.92
CA GLU A 251 -28.28 28.08 10.96
C GLU A 251 -27.75 29.51 11.00
N SER A 252 -26.43 29.70 10.92
CA SER A 252 -25.81 31.03 10.84
C SER A 252 -26.24 31.80 9.59
N SER A 253 -26.36 31.14 8.43
CA SER A 253 -26.86 31.77 7.20
C SER A 253 -28.30 32.27 7.34
N LYS A 254 -29.18 31.47 7.97
CA LYS A 254 -30.58 31.87 8.24
C LYS A 254 -30.65 33.07 9.17
N GLU A 255 -29.81 33.13 10.20
CA GLU A 255 -29.78 34.29 11.10
C GLU A 255 -29.23 35.55 10.40
N ILE A 256 -28.25 35.41 9.49
CA ILE A 256 -27.79 36.51 8.63
C ILE A 256 -28.91 37.02 7.71
N GLU A 257 -29.68 36.13 7.07
CA GLU A 257 -30.83 36.49 6.25
C GLU A 257 -31.92 37.21 7.07
N ARG A 258 -32.21 36.70 8.27
CA ARG A 258 -33.13 37.32 9.22
C ARG A 258 -32.67 38.73 9.61
N LEU A 259 -31.42 38.88 10.05
CA LEU A 259 -30.85 40.18 10.44
C LEU A 259 -30.78 41.18 9.27
N LYS A 260 -30.60 40.71 8.02
CA LYS A 260 -30.75 41.55 6.82
C LYS A 260 -32.19 42.02 6.65
N SER A 261 -33.18 41.14 6.81
CA SER A 261 -34.60 41.51 6.70
C SER A 261 -35.05 42.50 7.80
N ASP A 262 -34.56 42.33 9.03
CA ASP A 262 -34.82 43.28 10.12
C ASP A 262 -34.10 44.62 9.91
N ASN A 263 -32.86 44.64 9.40
CA ASN A 263 -32.19 45.88 9.01
C ASN A 263 -32.97 46.64 7.93
N TYR A 264 -33.45 45.94 6.89
CA TYR A 264 -34.28 46.54 5.85
C TYR A 264 -35.56 47.15 6.43
N ARG A 265 -36.26 46.41 7.31
CA ARG A 265 -37.46 46.89 8.01
C ARG A 265 -37.19 48.11 8.89
N ILE A 266 -36.09 48.11 9.65
CA ILE A 266 -35.67 49.23 10.51
C ILE A 266 -35.30 50.45 9.67
N ASN A 267 -34.56 50.29 8.57
CA ASN A 267 -34.23 51.39 7.67
C ASN A 267 -35.48 52.03 7.07
N LYS A 268 -36.46 51.23 6.61
CA LYS A 268 -37.73 51.75 6.10
C LYS A 268 -38.49 52.56 7.17
N LEU A 269 -38.60 52.03 8.40
CA LEU A 269 -39.20 52.75 9.52
C LEU A 269 -38.45 54.05 9.87
N ASN A 270 -37.13 54.07 9.72
CA ASN A 270 -36.30 55.25 9.95
C ASN A 270 -36.50 56.31 8.85
N GLU A 271 -36.70 55.90 7.58
CA GLU A 271 -37.10 56.81 6.50
C GLU A 271 -38.51 57.39 6.72
N GLU A 272 -39.48 56.57 7.11
CA GLU A 272 -40.84 57.00 7.47
C GLU A 272 -40.81 58.02 8.63
N LEU A 273 -40.00 57.76 9.68
CA LEU A 273 -39.81 58.69 10.81
C LEU A 273 -39.07 59.98 10.41
N LYS A 274 -38.13 59.93 9.46
CA LYS A 274 -37.46 61.14 8.93
C LYS A 274 -38.45 62.03 8.17
N LEU A 275 -39.32 61.44 7.35
CA LEU A 275 -40.38 62.17 6.65
C LEU A 275 -41.35 62.82 7.64
N ALA A 276 -41.82 62.08 8.65
CA ALA A 276 -42.68 62.63 9.70
C ALA A 276 -42.02 63.78 10.49
N ASN A 277 -40.72 63.67 10.80
CA ASN A 277 -39.96 64.76 11.42
C ASN A 277 -39.80 65.98 10.51
N ALA A 278 -39.60 65.79 9.21
CA ALA A 278 -39.54 66.89 8.24
C ALA A 278 -40.87 67.64 8.18
N GLU A 279 -42.00 66.93 8.07
CA GLU A 279 -43.34 67.53 8.11
C GLU A 279 -43.61 68.31 9.41
N LEU A 280 -43.23 67.75 10.57
CA LEU A 280 -43.39 68.42 11.86
C LEU A 280 -42.52 69.69 11.95
N THR A 281 -41.30 69.65 11.39
CA THR A 281 -40.40 70.81 11.33
C THR A 281 -40.98 71.91 10.43
N GLU A 282 -41.56 71.55 9.29
CA GLU A 282 -42.25 72.50 8.41
C GLU A 282 -43.47 73.13 9.08
N LYS A 283 -44.31 72.31 9.74
CA LYS A 283 -45.47 72.77 10.52
C LYS A 283 -45.05 73.72 11.65
N LEU A 284 -43.94 73.44 12.33
CA LEU A 284 -43.37 74.31 13.36
C LEU A 284 -42.86 75.63 12.78
N ASN A 285 -42.10 75.59 11.69
CA ASN A 285 -41.61 76.80 11.01
C ASN A 285 -42.77 77.69 10.52
N LYS A 286 -43.84 77.09 10.00
CA LYS A 286 -45.06 77.83 9.66
C LYS A 286 -45.65 78.52 10.90
N LYS A 287 -45.74 77.83 12.04
CA LYS A 287 -46.24 78.42 13.29
C LYS A 287 -45.32 79.51 13.87
N ILE A 288 -44.01 79.41 13.69
CA ILE A 288 -43.06 80.48 14.04
C ILE A 288 -43.31 81.72 13.17
N ASN A 289 -43.52 81.54 11.87
CA ASN A 289 -43.86 82.64 10.96
C ASN A 289 -45.21 83.28 11.32
N ASP A 290 -46.26 82.48 11.56
CA ASP A 290 -47.57 82.96 12.03
C ASP A 290 -47.43 83.81 13.32
N PHE A 291 -46.57 83.39 14.25
CA PHE A 291 -46.32 84.10 15.50
C PHE A 291 -45.55 85.40 15.28
N GLN A 292 -44.54 85.42 14.42
CA GLN A 292 -43.80 86.63 14.04
C GLN A 292 -44.67 87.67 13.33
N THR A 293 -45.66 87.25 12.54
CA THR A 293 -46.65 88.17 11.96
C THR A 293 -47.54 88.77 13.03
N LEU A 294 -48.04 87.95 13.97
CA LEU A 294 -48.89 88.40 15.06
C LEU A 294 -48.15 89.33 16.05
N GLU A 295 -46.86 89.09 16.28
CA GLU A 295 -45.99 89.94 17.12
C GLU A 295 -45.77 91.33 16.48
N LYS A 296 -45.63 91.40 15.15
CA LYS A 296 -45.59 92.68 14.41
C LYS A 296 -46.92 93.43 14.51
N GLU A 297 -48.04 92.74 14.27
CA GLU A 297 -49.38 93.33 14.40
C GLU A 297 -49.63 93.86 15.82
N PHE A 298 -49.18 93.13 16.85
CA PHE A 298 -49.24 93.58 18.23
C PHE A 298 -48.36 94.82 18.48
N SER A 299 -47.14 94.85 17.96
CA SER A 299 -46.24 96.01 18.07
C SER A 299 -46.83 97.26 17.37
N ASP A 300 -47.38 97.11 16.17
CA ASP A 300 -48.08 98.20 15.46
C ASP A 300 -49.30 98.70 16.24
N CYS A 301 -50.05 97.80 16.87
CA CYS A 301 -51.19 98.16 17.70
C CYS A 301 -50.77 98.88 18.99
N HIS A 302 -49.65 98.47 19.61
CA HIS A 302 -49.06 99.13 20.77
C HIS A 302 -48.53 100.53 20.42
N ASN A 303 -47.87 100.69 19.27
CA ASN A 303 -47.42 102.00 18.77
C ASN A 303 -48.60 102.94 18.54
N LYS A 304 -49.69 102.46 17.92
CA LYS A 304 -50.93 103.23 17.76
C LYS A 304 -51.55 103.65 19.09
N LEU A 305 -51.53 102.76 20.10
CA LEU A 305 -52.02 103.07 21.44
C LEU A 305 -51.15 104.13 22.13
N SER A 306 -49.82 104.02 22.07
CA SER A 306 -48.89 105.01 22.66
C SER A 306 -49.03 106.40 22.03
N ILE A 307 -49.31 106.47 20.71
CA ILE A 307 -49.66 107.73 20.03
C ILE A 307 -50.98 108.31 20.55
N ALA A 308 -51.99 107.47 20.80
CA ALA A 308 -53.26 107.92 21.38
C ALA A 308 -53.11 108.37 22.86
N GLU A 309 -52.28 107.68 23.65
CA GLU A 309 -51.99 108.02 25.04
C GLU A 309 -51.20 109.34 25.16
N THR A 310 -50.23 109.59 24.27
CA THR A 310 -49.48 110.86 24.23
C THR A 310 -50.36 112.03 23.73
N GLN A 311 -51.28 111.79 22.80
CA GLN A 311 -52.32 112.75 22.45
C GLN A 311 -53.21 113.08 23.66
N ALA A 312 -53.64 112.07 24.44
CA ALA A 312 -54.40 112.28 25.67
C ALA A 312 -53.60 113.07 26.75
N GLN A 313 -52.30 112.82 26.89
CA GLN A 313 -51.43 113.56 27.81
C GLN A 313 -51.24 115.03 27.41
N HIS A 314 -51.13 115.34 26.11
CA HIS A 314 -51.08 116.74 25.65
C HIS A 314 -52.36 117.53 25.93
N PHE A 315 -53.51 116.88 26.07
CA PHE A 315 -54.72 117.55 26.58
C PHE A 315 -54.63 117.81 28.10
N ALA A 316 -53.89 117.02 28.87
CA ALA A 316 -53.78 117.15 30.32
C ALA A 316 -52.78 118.24 30.80
N GLU A 317 -51.82 118.68 29.97
CA GLU A 317 -50.80 119.67 30.38
C GLU A 317 -51.24 121.15 30.28
N ASN A 318 -52.39 121.45 29.69
CA ASN A 318 -52.86 122.83 29.49
C ASN A 318 -53.71 123.34 30.68
N GLU A 319 -53.12 123.53 31.87
CA GLU A 319 -53.88 123.81 33.12
C GLU A 319 -54.71 125.12 33.16
N ASP A 320 -54.53 126.07 32.22
CA ASP A 320 -55.28 127.34 32.19
C ASP A 320 -56.58 127.30 31.35
N ASN A 321 -57.53 126.40 31.70
CA ASN A 321 -58.90 126.53 31.21
C ASN A 321 -59.95 125.87 32.13
N LYS A 322 -61.17 126.40 32.17
CA LYS A 322 -62.29 125.79 32.92
C LYS A 322 -62.77 124.46 32.34
N GLU A 323 -62.32 124.09 31.14
CA GLU A 323 -62.46 122.74 30.60
C GLU A 323 -61.68 121.71 31.43
N ASN A 324 -60.59 122.08 32.11
CA ASN A 324 -59.78 121.14 32.88
C ASN A 324 -60.51 120.51 34.06
N HIS A 325 -61.56 121.14 34.60
CA HIS A 325 -62.38 120.48 35.61
C HIS A 325 -63.28 119.39 34.98
N SER A 326 -63.79 119.65 33.77
CA SER A 326 -64.53 118.65 32.98
C SER A 326 -63.62 117.53 32.50
N GLN A 327 -62.39 117.84 32.05
CA GLN A 327 -61.41 116.86 31.57
C GLN A 327 -60.79 116.07 32.74
N LEU A 328 -60.59 116.68 33.91
CA LEU A 328 -60.18 115.94 35.12
C LEU A 328 -61.30 115.02 35.61
N GLU A 329 -62.56 115.44 35.54
CA GLU A 329 -63.71 114.58 35.83
C GLU A 329 -63.88 113.47 34.77
N GLU A 330 -63.59 113.76 33.50
CA GLU A 330 -63.53 112.77 32.42
C GLU A 330 -62.35 111.79 32.59
N VAL A 331 -61.18 112.24 33.07
CA VAL A 331 -60.05 111.38 33.44
C VAL A 331 -60.36 110.55 34.69
N TYR A 332 -61.10 111.09 35.67
CA TYR A 332 -61.61 110.29 36.79
C TYR A 332 -62.64 109.25 36.33
N GLN A 333 -63.53 109.59 35.40
CA GLN A 333 -64.45 108.64 34.78
C GLN A 333 -63.69 107.57 33.97
N GLN A 334 -62.69 107.95 33.17
CA GLN A 334 -61.82 107.02 32.43
C GLN A 334 -61.03 106.11 33.37
N LYS A 335 -60.52 106.63 34.51
CA LYS A 335 -59.90 105.81 35.56
C LYS A 335 -60.88 104.81 36.14
N LEU A 336 -62.12 105.22 36.41
CA LEU A 336 -63.17 104.35 36.95
C LEU A 336 -63.62 103.30 35.91
N GLU A 337 -63.69 103.68 34.64
CA GLU A 337 -63.93 102.80 33.48
C GLU A 337 -62.78 101.79 33.32
N LEU A 338 -61.52 102.21 33.48
CA LEU A 338 -60.33 101.35 33.44
C LEU A 338 -60.25 100.41 34.66
N GLU A 339 -60.58 100.88 35.87
CA GLU A 339 -60.68 100.03 37.07
C GLU A 339 -61.79 98.98 36.91
N LYS A 340 -62.92 99.37 36.34
CA LYS A 340 -64.03 98.47 35.99
C LYS A 340 -63.65 97.50 34.86
N ARG A 341 -62.89 97.94 33.87
CA ARG A 341 -62.36 97.10 32.77
C ARG A 341 -61.27 96.15 33.26
N LEU A 342 -60.45 96.55 34.22
CA LEU A 342 -59.51 95.68 34.94
C LEU A 342 -60.24 94.66 35.83
N SER A 343 -61.35 95.04 36.47
CA SER A 343 -62.23 94.09 37.16
C SER A 343 -62.82 93.08 36.19
N LEU A 344 -63.43 93.54 35.09
CA LEU A 344 -63.96 92.68 34.03
C LEU A 344 -62.90 91.76 33.42
N ASN A 345 -61.67 92.24 33.23
CA ASN A 345 -60.56 91.43 32.74
C ASN A 345 -60.10 90.40 33.79
N LYS A 346 -60.08 90.74 35.09
CA LYS A 346 -59.81 89.77 36.16
C LYS A 346 -60.90 88.70 36.24
N ASP A 347 -62.16 89.09 36.13
CA ASP A 347 -63.30 88.18 36.08
C ASP A 347 -63.25 87.28 34.83
N SER A 348 -62.83 87.84 33.68
CA SER A 348 -62.60 87.09 32.44
C SER A 348 -61.44 86.10 32.56
N ILE A 349 -60.31 86.51 33.15
CA ILE A 349 -59.18 85.61 33.43
C ILE A 349 -59.59 84.51 34.42
N SER A 350 -60.38 84.83 35.47
CA SER A 350 -60.92 83.84 36.39
C SER A 350 -61.84 82.84 35.69
N LYS A 351 -62.69 83.31 34.76
CA LYS A 351 -63.52 82.44 33.91
C LYS A 351 -62.67 81.55 33.01
N LEU A 352 -61.66 82.09 32.33
CA LEU A 352 -60.73 81.31 31.49
C LEU A 352 -59.94 80.27 32.30
N ILE A 353 -59.58 80.57 33.56
CA ILE A 353 -58.96 79.61 34.47
C ILE A 353 -59.97 78.51 34.86
N MET A 354 -61.21 78.86 35.22
CA MET A 354 -62.27 77.89 35.49
C MET A 354 -62.59 77.02 34.27
N GLU A 355 -62.67 77.60 33.07
CA GLU A 355 -62.89 76.90 31.80
C GLU A 355 -61.71 75.97 31.48
N ARG A 356 -60.46 76.42 31.65
CA ARG A 356 -59.26 75.57 31.52
C ARG A 356 -59.33 74.39 32.47
N ASP A 357 -59.66 74.62 33.73
CA ASP A 357 -59.68 73.57 34.75
C ASP A 357 -60.85 72.61 34.55
N GLN A 358 -62.01 73.11 34.14
CA GLN A 358 -63.16 72.30 33.73
C GLN A 358 -62.85 71.46 32.48
N MET A 359 -62.18 72.02 31.47
CA MET A 359 -61.74 71.27 30.29
C MET A 359 -60.67 70.24 30.66
N SER A 360 -59.73 70.57 31.55
CA SER A 360 -58.73 69.63 32.07
C SER A 360 -59.40 68.47 32.82
N GLU A 361 -60.39 68.76 33.65
CA GLU A 361 -61.19 67.75 34.34
C GLU A 361 -61.98 66.88 33.36
N GLN A 362 -62.62 67.48 32.34
CA GLN A 362 -63.28 66.73 31.25
C GLN A 362 -62.30 65.83 30.49
N TYR A 363 -61.07 66.29 30.20
CA TYR A 363 -60.05 65.47 29.58
C TYR A 363 -59.57 64.34 30.51
N GLN A 364 -59.42 64.57 31.81
CA GLN A 364 -59.10 63.52 32.78
C GLN A 364 -60.23 62.49 32.90
N GLN A 365 -61.49 62.94 32.94
CA GLN A 365 -62.67 62.08 32.94
C GLN A 365 -62.75 61.27 31.64
N TYR A 366 -62.52 61.89 30.47
CA TYR A 366 -62.50 61.22 29.18
C TYR A 366 -61.36 60.19 29.07
N ILE A 367 -60.14 60.53 29.52
CA ILE A 367 -59.02 59.58 29.59
C ILE A 367 -59.34 58.43 30.54
N THR A 368 -60.00 58.70 31.67
CA THR A 368 -60.42 57.66 32.63
C THR A 368 -61.50 56.75 32.04
N GLN A 369 -62.50 57.32 31.34
CA GLN A 369 -63.53 56.57 30.62
C GLN A 369 -62.93 55.73 29.48
N LEU A 370 -62.02 56.30 28.69
CA LEU A 370 -61.32 55.59 27.62
C LEU A 370 -60.42 54.49 28.18
N SER A 371 -59.76 54.73 29.31
CA SER A 371 -58.99 53.70 30.03
C SER A 371 -59.89 52.58 30.55
N GLN A 372 -61.05 52.93 31.11
CA GLN A 372 -62.07 51.98 31.55
C GLN A 372 -62.63 51.17 30.39
N GLN A 373 -62.92 51.80 29.24
CA GLN A 373 -63.31 51.12 28.00
C GLN A 373 -62.19 50.22 27.47
N VAL A 374 -60.93 50.63 27.49
CA VAL A 374 -59.79 49.79 27.10
C VAL A 374 -59.63 48.60 28.04
N THR A 375 -59.92 48.74 29.35
CA THR A 375 -59.98 47.60 30.26
C THR A 375 -61.21 46.72 30.07
N SER A 376 -62.40 47.30 29.83
CA SER A 376 -63.61 46.51 29.56
C SER A 376 -63.45 45.75 28.25
N LEU A 377 -63.05 46.40 27.16
CA LEU A 377 -62.73 45.76 25.89
C LEU A 377 -61.61 44.72 26.04
N ARG A 378 -60.63 44.90 26.93
CA ARG A 378 -59.60 43.87 27.20
C ARG A 378 -60.19 42.67 27.92
N ASP A 379 -61.08 42.87 28.88
CA ASP A 379 -61.71 41.78 29.63
C ASP A 379 -62.86 41.13 28.84
N GLU A 380 -63.57 41.86 27.99
CA GLU A 380 -64.44 41.39 26.92
C GLU A 380 -63.64 40.62 25.87
N ILE A 381 -62.42 41.03 25.48
CA ILE A 381 -61.54 40.24 24.60
C ILE A 381 -61.09 38.94 25.28
N LYS A 382 -60.87 38.91 26.61
CA LYS A 382 -60.61 37.67 27.35
C LYS A 382 -61.86 36.80 27.46
N GLN A 383 -63.01 37.40 27.74
CA GLN A 383 -64.28 36.71 27.82
C GLN A 383 -64.61 36.13 26.44
N HIS A 384 -64.63 36.95 25.39
CA HIS A 384 -64.75 36.53 23.99
C HIS A 384 -63.63 35.62 23.51
N SER A 385 -62.42 35.57 24.09
CA SER A 385 -61.44 34.53 23.72
C SER A 385 -61.79 33.20 24.36
N SER A 386 -62.27 33.19 25.61
CA SER A 386 -62.77 31.99 26.29
C SER A 386 -64.09 31.49 25.68
N GLU A 387 -65.02 32.40 25.36
CA GLU A 387 -66.23 32.13 24.59
C GLU A 387 -65.87 31.75 23.17
N LYS A 388 -64.87 32.34 22.50
CA LYS A 388 -64.41 31.86 21.17
C LYS A 388 -63.79 30.47 21.27
N GLU A 389 -63.21 30.07 22.40
CA GLU A 389 -62.77 28.69 22.61
C GLU A 389 -63.96 27.74 22.81
N GLN A 390 -64.99 28.17 23.56
CA GLN A 390 -66.24 27.43 23.76
C GLN A 390 -67.08 27.35 22.47
N LEU A 391 -67.36 28.49 21.84
CA LEU A 391 -67.94 28.68 20.51
C LEU A 391 -67.05 28.15 19.39
N SER A 392 -65.76 27.85 19.56
CA SER A 392 -65.00 27.08 18.56
C SER A 392 -65.41 25.60 18.64
N LYS A 393 -65.53 25.07 19.86
CA LYS A 393 -66.09 23.72 20.11
C LYS A 393 -67.56 23.66 19.65
N GLU A 394 -68.34 24.72 19.88
CA GLU A 394 -69.74 24.83 19.45
C GLU A 394 -69.89 25.19 17.96
N ARG A 395 -68.95 25.92 17.34
CA ARG A 395 -68.96 26.18 15.89
C ARG A 395 -68.53 24.96 15.10
N ASN A 396 -67.69 24.07 15.65
CA ASN A 396 -67.50 22.76 15.02
C ASN A 396 -68.82 21.95 15.01
N PHE A 397 -69.68 22.13 16.02
CA PHE A 397 -71.02 21.54 16.14
C PHE A 397 -72.14 22.33 15.38
N LEU A 398 -71.95 23.63 15.14
CA LEU A 398 -72.90 24.49 14.42
C LEU A 398 -72.52 24.72 12.95
N GLN A 399 -71.27 24.46 12.53
CA GLN A 399 -70.90 24.33 11.12
C GLN A 399 -71.63 23.14 10.50
N GLU A 400 -71.82 22.06 11.28
CA GLU A 400 -72.74 20.94 11.01
C GLU A 400 -74.22 21.36 10.82
N LYS A 401 -74.61 22.56 11.29
CA LYS A 401 -75.95 23.15 11.09
C LYS A 401 -76.00 24.33 10.11
N LEU A 402 -74.89 25.02 9.85
CA LEU A 402 -74.87 26.24 9.05
C LEU A 402 -74.91 25.97 7.54
N ASP A 403 -74.44 24.78 7.12
CA ASP A 403 -74.68 24.24 5.79
C ASP A 403 -76.19 24.16 5.43
N ALA A 404 -77.08 24.23 6.43
CA ALA A 404 -78.54 24.17 6.24
C ALA A 404 -79.25 25.53 6.13
N VAL A 405 -78.59 26.68 6.36
CA VAL A 405 -79.28 28.00 6.47
C VAL A 405 -78.68 29.09 5.55
N GLN A 406 -77.66 28.79 4.74
CA GLN A 406 -77.05 29.77 3.82
C GLN A 406 -77.83 29.95 2.50
N GLN A 407 -79.16 30.10 2.60
CA GLN A 407 -80.04 30.63 1.55
C GLN A 407 -80.84 31.82 2.10
N GLN A 408 -80.91 32.91 1.33
CA GLN A 408 -81.60 34.18 1.61
C GLN A 408 -80.90 35.07 2.69
N ASN A 409 -80.76 36.39 2.54
CA ASN A 409 -80.72 37.28 1.37
C ASN A 409 -80.30 38.68 1.88
N SER A 410 -79.74 39.56 1.03
CA SER A 410 -79.54 40.98 1.39
C SER A 410 -79.46 41.91 0.17
N ASN A 411 -80.16 43.05 0.22
CA ASN A 411 -80.13 44.26 -0.63
C ASN A 411 -81.29 45.22 -0.21
N ILE A 412 -81.40 46.51 -0.60
CA ILE A 412 -80.52 47.71 -0.50
C ILE A 412 -81.35 48.97 -0.91
N ASN A 413 -81.24 50.11 -0.18
CA ASN A 413 -81.55 51.54 -0.56
C ASN A 413 -82.92 51.93 -1.21
N LYS A 414 -83.20 53.19 -1.64
CA LYS A 414 -83.40 54.54 -1.01
C LYS A 414 -84.07 55.47 -2.07
N GLU A 415 -84.81 56.53 -1.71
CA GLU A 415 -85.50 57.48 -2.66
C GLU A 415 -85.36 58.99 -2.31
N ASP A 416 -85.88 59.87 -3.18
CA ASP A 416 -85.51 61.29 -3.43
C ASP A 416 -86.70 62.31 -3.27
N PRO A 417 -86.50 63.65 -3.10
CA PRO A 417 -87.55 64.62 -2.72
C PRO A 417 -87.90 65.71 -3.76
N SER A 418 -89.03 66.44 -3.61
CA SER A 418 -89.35 67.67 -4.40
C SER A 418 -90.51 68.55 -3.87
N GLU A 419 -90.22 69.66 -3.16
CA GLU A 419 -91.26 70.67 -2.78
C GLU A 419 -90.80 72.15 -2.83
N LEU A 420 -89.62 72.44 -3.39
CA LEU A 420 -88.95 73.75 -3.34
C LEU A 420 -89.47 74.84 -4.31
N LYS A 421 -90.46 74.56 -5.17
CA LYS A 421 -90.84 75.47 -6.26
C LYS A 421 -91.66 76.71 -5.85
N VAL A 422 -92.30 76.71 -4.67
CA VAL A 422 -93.26 77.76 -4.30
C VAL A 422 -92.60 78.98 -3.64
N GLN A 423 -91.46 78.82 -2.96
CA GLN A 423 -90.71 79.93 -2.33
C GLN A 423 -90.11 80.92 -3.35
N ILE A 424 -89.92 80.50 -4.61
CA ILE A 424 -89.17 81.24 -5.64
C ILE A 424 -89.85 82.57 -6.03
N ASN A 425 -91.18 82.67 -6.01
CA ASN A 425 -91.89 83.86 -6.50
C ASN A 425 -91.95 85.02 -5.49
N ILE A 426 -91.92 84.76 -4.18
CA ILE A 426 -91.95 85.83 -3.16
C ILE A 426 -90.59 86.55 -3.09
N MET A 427 -89.49 85.78 -3.21
CA MET A 427 -88.12 86.29 -3.27
C MET A 427 -87.88 87.23 -4.46
N LYS A 428 -88.69 87.13 -5.53
CA LYS A 428 -88.47 87.81 -6.80
C LYS A 428 -88.69 89.32 -6.72
N ASN A 429 -89.72 89.77 -5.99
CA ASN A 429 -90.07 91.19 -5.90
C ASN A 429 -89.17 91.95 -4.89
N GLN A 430 -88.70 91.28 -3.84
CA GLN A 430 -87.68 91.85 -2.94
C GLN A 430 -86.33 92.05 -3.66
N ASN A 431 -86.08 91.26 -4.71
CA ASN A 431 -84.86 91.33 -5.50
C ASN A 431 -84.75 92.62 -6.32
N GLU A 432 -85.86 93.17 -6.85
CA GLU A 432 -85.82 94.37 -7.70
C GLU A 432 -85.49 95.65 -6.90
N GLU A 433 -86.00 95.77 -5.67
CA GLU A 433 -85.70 96.92 -4.80
C GLU A 433 -84.28 96.84 -4.20
N LEU A 434 -83.80 95.62 -3.91
CA LEU A 434 -82.39 95.39 -3.59
C LEU A 434 -81.48 95.67 -4.80
N ASN A 435 -81.88 95.30 -6.02
CA ASN A 435 -81.09 95.56 -7.23
C ASN A 435 -80.82 97.05 -7.46
N GLN A 436 -81.75 97.97 -7.17
CA GLN A 436 -81.47 99.41 -7.31
C GLN A 436 -80.44 99.93 -6.30
N LYS A 437 -80.46 99.45 -5.05
CA LYS A 437 -79.44 99.79 -4.05
C LYS A 437 -78.09 99.17 -4.41
N LEU A 438 -78.13 97.91 -4.85
CA LEU A 438 -76.97 97.19 -5.37
C LEU A 438 -76.37 97.91 -6.59
N GLN A 439 -77.17 98.48 -7.50
CA GLN A 439 -76.67 99.23 -8.66
C GLN A 439 -75.83 100.45 -8.25
N ASN A 440 -76.26 101.17 -7.22
CA ASN A 440 -75.55 102.35 -6.71
C ASN A 440 -74.26 101.94 -5.97
N GLU A 441 -74.33 100.91 -5.11
CA GLU A 441 -73.15 100.32 -4.46
C GLU A 441 -72.18 99.69 -5.47
N ILE A 442 -72.65 99.10 -6.56
CA ILE A 442 -71.82 98.63 -7.69
C ILE A 442 -71.11 99.82 -8.34
N SER A 443 -71.79 100.96 -8.55
CA SER A 443 -71.14 102.14 -9.14
C SER A 443 -70.04 102.74 -8.25
N HIS A 444 -70.25 102.71 -6.92
CA HIS A 444 -69.24 103.17 -5.96
C HIS A 444 -68.08 102.16 -5.83
N ASN A 445 -68.39 100.86 -5.73
CA ASN A 445 -67.38 99.79 -5.74
C ASN A 445 -66.62 99.72 -7.06
N ALA A 446 -67.22 100.06 -8.21
CA ALA A 446 -66.50 100.11 -9.49
C ALA A 446 -65.41 101.19 -9.47
N SER A 447 -65.72 102.39 -8.97
CA SER A 447 -64.72 103.47 -8.83
C SER A 447 -63.64 103.13 -7.78
N LEU A 448 -64.01 102.46 -6.69
CA LEU A 448 -63.05 101.98 -5.69
C LEU A 448 -62.20 100.82 -6.20
N SER A 449 -62.79 99.93 -7.01
CA SER A 449 -62.11 98.81 -7.67
C SER A 449 -61.13 99.30 -8.72
N GLU A 450 -61.47 100.34 -9.50
CA GLU A 450 -60.55 100.95 -10.47
C GLU A 450 -59.33 101.59 -9.76
N GLN A 451 -59.52 102.20 -8.59
CA GLN A 451 -58.41 102.67 -7.75
C GLN A 451 -57.60 101.53 -7.13
N LEU A 452 -58.25 100.45 -6.67
CA LEU A 452 -57.56 99.27 -6.15
C LEU A 452 -56.82 98.51 -7.25
N GLU A 453 -57.35 98.44 -8.46
CA GLU A 453 -56.73 97.82 -9.64
C GLU A 453 -55.49 98.61 -10.04
N ALA A 454 -55.55 99.95 -10.10
CA ALA A 454 -54.38 100.79 -10.33
C ALA A 454 -53.28 100.67 -9.24
N GLN A 455 -53.66 100.45 -7.98
CA GLN A 455 -52.69 100.15 -6.91
C GLN A 455 -52.15 98.71 -7.00
N ASN A 456 -52.99 97.74 -7.35
CA ASN A 456 -52.62 96.34 -7.53
C ASN A 456 -51.70 96.14 -8.74
N GLU A 457 -51.90 96.86 -9.85
CA GLU A 457 -50.96 96.89 -10.98
C GLU A 457 -49.58 97.40 -10.53
N LYS A 458 -49.56 98.47 -9.73
CA LYS A 458 -48.32 99.05 -9.19
C LYS A 458 -47.63 98.14 -8.18
N ILE A 459 -48.40 97.42 -7.36
CA ILE A 459 -47.88 96.35 -6.48
C ILE A 459 -47.35 95.20 -7.34
N ALA A 460 -48.07 94.75 -8.37
CA ALA A 460 -47.66 93.65 -9.25
C ALA A 460 -46.39 93.99 -10.07
N GLU A 461 -46.16 95.26 -10.44
CA GLU A 461 -44.88 95.70 -11.02
C GLU A 461 -43.74 95.63 -10.00
N LEU A 462 -43.98 96.07 -8.76
CA LEU A 462 -42.99 95.96 -7.69
C LEU A 462 -42.69 94.50 -7.33
N GLU A 463 -43.71 93.65 -7.26
CA GLU A 463 -43.58 92.20 -7.04
C GLU A 463 -42.84 91.51 -8.19
N LYS A 464 -43.12 91.87 -9.46
CA LYS A 464 -42.34 91.41 -10.62
C LYS A 464 -40.87 91.85 -10.54
N SER A 465 -40.59 93.07 -10.07
CA SER A 465 -39.20 93.53 -9.92
C SER A 465 -38.47 92.78 -8.81
N ILE A 466 -39.13 92.50 -7.68
CA ILE A 466 -38.62 91.69 -6.57
C ILE A 466 -38.46 90.21 -6.99
N ALA A 467 -39.39 89.66 -7.77
CA ALA A 467 -39.33 88.29 -8.26
C ALA A 467 -38.09 88.07 -9.16
N ARG A 468 -37.85 88.97 -10.13
CA ARG A 468 -36.65 88.93 -10.98
C ARG A 468 -35.35 88.99 -10.18
N ILE A 469 -35.27 89.86 -9.17
CA ILE A 469 -34.08 89.97 -8.31
C ILE A 469 -33.88 88.70 -7.46
N LYS A 470 -34.96 88.02 -7.06
CA LYS A 470 -34.90 86.72 -6.36
C LYS A 470 -34.48 85.58 -7.30
N GLU A 471 -35.01 85.52 -8.52
CA GLU A 471 -34.57 84.55 -9.54
C GLU A 471 -33.08 84.70 -9.84
N ASP A 472 -32.60 85.92 -10.10
CA ASP A 472 -31.18 86.24 -10.33
C ASP A 472 -30.26 85.84 -9.16
N GLN A 473 -30.76 85.79 -7.92
CA GLN A 473 -30.02 85.29 -6.76
C GLN A 473 -30.03 83.76 -6.67
N VAL A 474 -31.19 83.13 -6.91
CA VAL A 474 -31.35 81.67 -6.87
C VAL A 474 -30.51 81.01 -7.98
N ASP A 475 -30.49 81.58 -9.18
CA ASP A 475 -29.71 81.04 -10.29
C ASP A 475 -28.20 81.19 -10.07
N LYS A 476 -27.75 82.28 -9.42
CA LYS A 476 -26.35 82.40 -8.97
C LYS A 476 -25.98 81.37 -7.90
N SER A 477 -26.88 81.08 -6.95
CA SER A 477 -26.65 80.04 -5.94
C SER A 477 -26.57 78.65 -6.58
N ARG A 478 -27.51 78.32 -7.46
CA ARG A 478 -27.52 77.06 -8.22
C ARG A 478 -26.30 76.90 -9.12
N LEU A 479 -25.80 77.98 -9.74
CA LEU A 479 -24.58 77.93 -10.55
C LEU A 479 -23.34 77.65 -9.69
N VAL A 480 -23.26 78.20 -8.48
CA VAL A 480 -22.16 77.92 -7.53
C VAL A 480 -22.24 76.49 -6.99
N GLU A 481 -23.44 76.00 -6.66
CA GLU A 481 -23.65 74.62 -6.20
C GLU A 481 -23.33 73.59 -7.29
N THR A 482 -23.77 73.83 -8.54
CA THR A 482 -23.42 72.96 -9.69
C THR A 482 -21.93 72.98 -9.96
N MET A 483 -21.26 74.14 -9.97
CA MET A 483 -19.79 74.21 -10.09
C MET A 483 -19.05 73.50 -8.95
N GLN A 484 -19.55 73.53 -7.71
CA GLN A 484 -18.97 72.78 -6.59
C GLN A 484 -19.21 71.27 -6.74
N SER A 485 -20.41 70.86 -7.16
CA SER A 485 -20.76 69.47 -7.47
C SER A 485 -19.86 68.92 -8.58
N ASP A 486 -19.73 69.63 -9.70
CA ASP A 486 -18.90 69.24 -10.84
C ASP A 486 -17.42 69.20 -10.47
N LYS A 487 -16.94 70.11 -9.62
CA LYS A 487 -15.57 70.04 -9.07
C LYS A 487 -15.34 68.78 -8.24
N VAL A 488 -16.33 68.34 -7.45
CA VAL A 488 -16.25 67.09 -6.68
C VAL A 488 -16.36 65.87 -7.60
N ALA A 489 -17.23 65.90 -8.60
CA ALA A 489 -17.38 64.84 -9.60
C ALA A 489 -16.10 64.67 -10.44
N ALA A 490 -15.54 65.76 -10.95
CA ALA A 490 -14.27 65.77 -11.67
C ALA A 490 -13.09 65.31 -10.79
N SER A 491 -13.04 65.74 -9.52
CA SER A 491 -12.03 65.25 -8.57
C SER A 491 -12.14 63.74 -8.35
N ARG A 492 -13.36 63.20 -8.18
CA ARG A 492 -13.62 61.75 -8.06
C ARG A 492 -13.27 61.00 -9.35
N ALA A 493 -13.59 61.54 -10.52
CA ALA A 493 -13.22 60.94 -11.80
C ALA A 493 -11.70 60.91 -12.01
N VAL A 494 -10.98 61.98 -11.61
CA VAL A 494 -9.51 62.03 -11.66
C VAL A 494 -8.88 61.04 -10.67
N THR A 495 -9.41 60.87 -9.46
CA THR A 495 -8.90 59.84 -8.54
C THR A 495 -9.20 58.43 -9.03
N GLN A 496 -10.37 58.17 -9.61
CA GLN A 496 -10.70 56.89 -10.26
C GLN A 496 -9.77 56.60 -11.45
N ASN A 497 -9.54 57.56 -12.34
CA ASN A 497 -8.62 57.38 -13.47
C ASN A 497 -7.17 57.15 -13.00
N ARG A 498 -6.75 57.77 -11.89
CA ARG A 498 -5.43 57.53 -11.29
C ARG A 498 -5.33 56.12 -10.71
N GLU A 499 -6.38 55.62 -10.06
CA GLU A 499 -6.41 54.25 -9.51
C GLU A 499 -6.49 53.20 -10.63
N LEU A 500 -7.32 53.41 -11.65
CA LEU A 500 -7.39 52.54 -12.84
C LEU A 500 -6.03 52.48 -13.55
N LYS A 501 -5.31 53.61 -13.66
CA LYS A 501 -3.97 53.61 -14.24
C LYS A 501 -2.98 52.82 -13.38
N LYS A 502 -3.04 52.95 -12.05
CA LYS A 502 -2.22 52.17 -11.12
C LYS A 502 -2.53 50.67 -11.22
N GLN A 503 -3.79 50.28 -11.31
CA GLN A 503 -4.22 48.89 -11.53
C GLN A 503 -3.74 48.35 -12.89
N LEU A 504 -3.74 49.18 -13.95
CA LEU A 504 -3.14 48.83 -15.24
C LEU A 504 -1.62 48.64 -15.17
N GLU A 505 -0.91 49.51 -14.46
CA GLU A 505 0.54 49.41 -14.24
C GLU A 505 0.90 48.15 -13.42
N GLU A 506 0.09 47.83 -12.40
CA GLU A 506 0.21 46.59 -11.60
C GLU A 506 -0.09 45.34 -12.43
N LEU A 507 -1.16 45.33 -13.24
CA LEU A 507 -1.49 44.24 -14.16
C LEU A 507 -0.42 44.04 -15.24
N GLN A 508 0.12 45.11 -15.82
CA GLN A 508 1.19 45.05 -16.80
C GLN A 508 2.48 44.48 -16.18
N THR A 509 2.81 44.89 -14.96
CA THR A 509 3.96 44.36 -14.20
C THR A 509 3.76 42.87 -13.89
N GLY A 510 2.57 42.49 -13.40
CA GLY A 510 2.21 41.09 -13.15
C GLY A 510 2.24 40.23 -14.42
N PHE A 511 1.81 40.77 -15.55
CA PHE A 511 1.88 40.09 -16.85
C PHE A 511 3.33 39.85 -17.29
N VAL A 512 4.21 40.85 -17.16
CA VAL A 512 5.64 40.70 -17.49
C VAL A 512 6.31 39.66 -16.59
N ILE A 513 6.06 39.68 -15.27
CA ILE A 513 6.58 38.70 -14.33
C ILE A 513 6.07 37.29 -14.70
N MET A 514 4.76 37.12 -14.85
CA MET A 514 4.15 35.84 -15.21
C MET A 514 4.62 35.33 -16.58
N SER A 515 4.86 36.21 -17.56
CA SER A 515 5.41 35.84 -18.86
C SER A 515 6.86 35.37 -18.76
N ASN A 516 7.68 36.05 -17.95
CA ASN A 516 9.08 35.67 -17.71
C ASN A 516 9.17 34.35 -16.93
N ASP A 517 8.32 34.15 -15.92
CA ASP A 517 8.30 32.90 -15.15
C ASP A 517 7.72 31.74 -15.96
N LYS A 518 6.73 32.00 -16.83
CA LYS A 518 6.27 31.02 -17.84
C LYS A 518 7.38 30.64 -18.80
N LEU A 519 8.21 31.59 -19.25
CA LEU A 519 9.36 31.30 -20.11
C LEU A 519 10.38 30.41 -19.39
N LYS A 520 10.81 30.77 -18.17
CA LYS A 520 11.72 29.93 -17.36
C LYS A 520 11.16 28.53 -17.10
N LEU A 521 9.87 28.41 -16.81
CA LEU A 521 9.21 27.10 -16.59
C LEU A 521 9.14 26.27 -17.87
N VAL A 522 9.05 26.90 -19.05
CA VAL A 522 9.13 26.19 -20.35
C VAL A 522 10.57 25.77 -20.66
N GLU A 523 11.55 26.66 -20.43
CA GLU A 523 12.97 26.35 -20.61
C GLU A 523 13.42 25.20 -19.69
N GLU A 524 13.01 25.21 -18.42
CA GLU A 524 13.29 24.12 -17.47
C GLU A 524 12.50 22.85 -17.81
N LEU A 525 11.26 22.96 -18.29
CA LEU A 525 10.52 21.79 -18.76
C LEU A 525 11.20 21.13 -19.96
N ASP A 526 11.74 21.92 -20.89
CA ASP A 526 12.44 21.40 -22.07
C ASP A 526 13.84 20.87 -21.71
N SER A 527 14.56 21.48 -20.76
CA SER A 527 15.82 20.93 -20.22
C SER A 527 15.58 19.55 -19.57
N GLN A 528 14.54 19.41 -18.75
CA GLN A 528 14.17 18.15 -18.10
C GLN A 528 13.70 17.08 -19.10
N LYS A 529 13.00 17.46 -20.18
CA LYS A 529 12.69 16.54 -21.31
C LYS A 529 13.97 16.05 -22.00
N HIS A 530 14.93 16.93 -22.24
CA HIS A 530 16.22 16.56 -22.84
C HIS A 530 16.99 15.58 -21.95
N ILE A 531 17.09 15.83 -20.65
CA ILE A 531 17.71 14.91 -19.68
C ILE A 531 16.97 13.56 -19.67
N THR A 532 15.64 13.57 -19.65
CA THR A 532 14.81 12.35 -19.69
C THR A 532 15.08 11.53 -20.96
N LYS A 533 15.24 12.19 -22.11
CA LYS A 533 15.59 11.53 -23.38
C LYS A 533 16.99 10.91 -23.34
N GLU A 534 17.98 11.65 -22.83
CA GLU A 534 19.37 11.16 -22.70
C GLU A 534 19.46 9.95 -21.74
N LEU A 535 18.71 9.98 -20.63
CA LEU A 535 18.61 8.84 -19.71
C LEU A 535 17.91 7.63 -20.36
N GLY A 536 16.86 7.86 -21.16
CA GLY A 536 16.21 6.80 -21.95
C GLY A 536 17.14 6.18 -23.00
N GLU A 537 17.96 7.00 -23.66
CA GLU A 537 18.97 6.52 -24.62
C GLU A 537 20.08 5.72 -23.91
N ARG A 538 20.57 6.15 -22.73
CA ARG A 538 21.50 5.36 -21.90
C ARG A 538 20.91 4.03 -21.43
N LEU A 539 19.66 4.01 -20.97
CA LEU A 539 18.99 2.77 -20.57
C LEU A 539 18.86 1.80 -21.74
N SER A 540 18.43 2.28 -22.92
CA SER A 540 18.36 1.44 -24.12
C SER A 540 19.72 0.92 -24.58
N GLN A 541 20.82 1.66 -24.34
CA GLN A 541 22.17 1.16 -24.58
C GLN A 541 22.54 0.05 -23.58
N GLN A 542 22.30 0.25 -22.28
CA GLN A 542 22.58 -0.76 -21.25
C GLN A 542 21.75 -2.04 -21.44
N GLU A 543 20.49 -1.92 -21.89
CA GLU A 543 19.65 -3.07 -22.25
C GLU A 543 20.25 -3.89 -23.40
N LYS A 544 20.84 -3.24 -24.42
CA LYS A 544 21.53 -3.94 -25.52
C LYS A 544 22.82 -4.61 -25.05
N GLU A 545 23.63 -3.91 -24.27
CA GLU A 545 24.86 -4.47 -23.69
C GLU A 545 24.55 -5.71 -22.82
N LEU A 546 23.45 -5.69 -22.06
CA LEU A 546 22.97 -6.86 -21.30
C LEU A 546 22.46 -7.99 -22.20
N GLN A 547 21.77 -7.70 -23.30
CA GLN A 547 21.34 -8.71 -24.28
C GLN A 547 22.53 -9.38 -24.98
N GLU A 548 23.53 -8.59 -25.40
CA GLU A 548 24.77 -9.10 -26.01
C GLU A 548 25.56 -9.99 -25.03
N LEU A 549 25.63 -9.60 -23.75
CA LEU A 549 26.26 -10.44 -22.71
C LEU A 549 25.48 -11.73 -22.43
N GLN A 550 24.15 -11.69 -22.47
CA GLN A 550 23.30 -12.89 -22.33
C GLN A 550 23.49 -13.86 -23.50
N GLU A 551 23.56 -13.35 -24.73
CA GLU A 551 23.84 -14.15 -25.93
C GLU A 551 25.24 -14.78 -25.86
N GLN A 552 26.27 -14.01 -25.48
CA GLN A 552 27.63 -14.53 -25.27
C GLN A 552 27.70 -15.62 -24.19
N LEU A 553 26.98 -15.45 -23.08
CA LEU A 553 26.88 -16.50 -22.04
C LEU A 553 26.19 -17.76 -22.58
N SER A 554 25.08 -17.63 -23.30
CA SER A 554 24.36 -18.76 -23.89
C SER A 554 25.25 -19.55 -24.88
N LEU A 555 26.00 -18.85 -25.73
CA LEU A 555 26.97 -19.47 -26.64
C LEU A 555 28.08 -20.21 -25.87
N LYS A 556 28.59 -19.64 -24.77
CA LYS A 556 29.61 -20.28 -23.92
C LYS A 556 29.07 -21.49 -23.16
N GLU A 557 27.82 -21.47 -22.72
CA GLU A 557 27.15 -22.64 -22.16
C GLU A 557 27.00 -23.76 -23.20
N GLU A 558 26.64 -23.43 -24.45
CA GLU A 558 26.55 -24.42 -25.52
C GLU A 558 27.93 -25.02 -25.86
N GLU A 559 28.98 -24.20 -25.97
CA GLU A 559 30.37 -24.66 -26.14
C GLU A 559 30.77 -25.64 -25.03
N LEU A 560 30.50 -25.31 -23.76
CA LEU A 560 30.80 -26.17 -22.61
C LEU A 560 30.01 -27.48 -22.64
N GLN A 561 28.71 -27.44 -22.98
CA GLN A 561 27.91 -28.66 -23.16
C GLN A 561 28.46 -29.55 -24.28
N ASN A 562 28.90 -28.95 -25.39
CA ASN A 562 29.45 -29.70 -26.53
C ASN A 562 30.83 -30.29 -26.20
N LEU A 563 31.67 -29.57 -25.44
CA LEU A 563 32.92 -30.10 -24.92
C LEU A 563 32.68 -31.25 -23.92
N HIS A 564 31.69 -31.13 -23.04
CA HIS A 564 31.30 -32.20 -22.10
C HIS A 564 30.80 -33.45 -22.83
N LYS A 565 29.95 -33.30 -23.86
CA LYS A 565 29.49 -34.41 -24.72
C LYS A 565 30.68 -35.09 -25.43
N SER A 566 31.63 -34.30 -25.93
CA SER A 566 32.85 -34.81 -26.58
C SER A 566 33.74 -35.59 -25.61
N SER A 567 34.00 -35.04 -24.43
CA SER A 567 34.77 -35.68 -23.35
C SER A 567 34.13 -36.99 -22.89
N SER A 568 32.82 -36.98 -22.63
CA SER A 568 32.05 -38.18 -22.27
C SER A 568 32.13 -39.27 -23.34
N LYS A 569 32.03 -38.91 -24.62
CA LYS A 569 32.22 -39.84 -25.75
C LYS A 569 33.65 -40.39 -25.81
N GLY A 570 34.66 -39.57 -25.54
CA GLY A 570 36.06 -39.98 -25.44
C GLY A 570 36.28 -41.01 -24.32
N ILE A 571 35.76 -40.74 -23.12
CA ILE A 571 35.80 -41.67 -21.97
C ILE A 571 35.11 -43.00 -22.32
N TYR A 572 33.95 -42.96 -22.98
CA TYR A 572 33.26 -44.18 -23.41
C TYR A 572 34.08 -45.01 -24.41
N GLN A 573 34.72 -44.36 -25.39
CA GLN A 573 35.61 -45.03 -26.34
C GLN A 573 36.85 -45.61 -25.65
N GLN A 574 37.45 -44.87 -24.71
CA GLN A 574 38.61 -45.31 -23.94
C GLN A 574 38.27 -46.52 -23.07
N ASN A 575 37.12 -46.54 -22.40
CA ASN A 575 36.63 -47.69 -21.64
C ASN A 575 36.42 -48.92 -22.54
N GLN A 576 35.80 -48.75 -23.71
CA GLN A 576 35.63 -49.86 -24.67
C GLN A 576 36.97 -50.41 -25.17
N ILE A 577 37.99 -49.56 -25.38
CA ILE A 577 39.34 -50.02 -25.74
C ILE A 577 39.99 -50.75 -24.56
N ALA A 578 39.87 -50.25 -23.33
CA ALA A 578 40.39 -50.90 -22.13
C ALA A 578 39.75 -52.28 -21.88
N ASP A 579 38.44 -52.42 -22.11
CA ASP A 579 37.76 -53.72 -22.01
C ASP A 579 38.24 -54.71 -23.08
N ARG A 580 38.39 -54.25 -24.34
CA ARG A 580 38.99 -55.08 -25.40
C ARG A 580 40.43 -55.48 -25.07
N MET A 581 41.22 -54.57 -24.50
CA MET A 581 42.59 -54.82 -24.07
C MET A 581 42.62 -55.90 -22.98
N ARG A 582 41.79 -55.77 -21.93
CA ARG A 582 41.64 -56.80 -20.88
C ARG A 582 41.20 -58.16 -21.43
N HIS A 583 40.31 -58.20 -22.43
CA HIS A 583 39.95 -59.45 -23.12
C HIS A 583 41.13 -60.07 -23.87
N TYR A 584 41.92 -59.28 -24.60
CA TYR A 584 43.12 -59.79 -25.29
C TYR A 584 44.24 -60.18 -24.33
N GLU A 585 44.40 -59.50 -23.20
CA GLU A 585 45.34 -59.87 -22.13
C GLU A 585 44.95 -61.22 -21.51
N ALA A 586 43.67 -61.41 -21.16
CA ALA A 586 43.17 -62.69 -20.64
C ALA A 586 43.29 -63.83 -21.68
N GLN A 587 43.01 -63.55 -22.96
CA GLN A 587 43.22 -64.51 -24.04
C GLN A 587 44.71 -64.82 -24.26
N GLY A 588 45.59 -63.82 -24.12
CA GLY A 588 47.04 -63.95 -24.18
C GLY A 588 47.56 -64.85 -23.06
N GLN A 589 47.13 -64.60 -21.82
CA GLN A 589 47.46 -65.44 -20.65
C GLN A 589 46.96 -66.88 -20.81
N LEU A 590 45.75 -67.10 -21.34
CA LEU A 590 45.24 -68.43 -21.68
C LEU A 590 46.08 -69.09 -22.78
N THR A 591 46.48 -68.34 -23.80
CA THR A 591 47.33 -68.85 -24.89
C THR A 591 48.73 -69.20 -24.38
N GLU A 592 49.29 -68.40 -23.49
CA GLU A 592 50.58 -68.65 -22.83
C GLU A 592 50.49 -69.87 -21.89
N MET A 593 49.37 -70.05 -21.18
CA MET A 593 49.09 -71.24 -20.38
C MET A 593 48.99 -72.50 -21.26
N LEU A 594 48.22 -72.45 -22.35
CA LEU A 594 48.14 -73.54 -23.32
C LEU A 594 49.48 -73.80 -24.01
N GLN A 595 50.29 -72.78 -24.28
CA GLN A 595 51.66 -72.94 -24.79
C GLN A 595 52.59 -73.56 -23.74
N LYS A 596 52.44 -73.24 -22.45
CA LYS A 596 53.19 -73.89 -21.36
C LYS A 596 52.75 -75.34 -21.16
N GLU A 597 51.46 -75.64 -21.20
CA GLU A 597 50.95 -77.01 -21.16
C GLU A 597 51.37 -77.81 -22.38
N LEU A 598 51.30 -77.23 -23.58
CA LEU A 598 51.80 -77.83 -24.82
C LEU A 598 53.32 -78.02 -24.76
N HIS A 599 54.07 -77.06 -24.22
CA HIS A 599 55.52 -77.18 -24.06
C HIS A 599 55.88 -78.23 -23.00
N GLN A 600 55.16 -78.31 -21.89
CA GLN A 600 55.32 -79.38 -20.89
C GLN A 600 54.91 -80.75 -21.45
N ALA A 601 53.88 -80.82 -22.29
CA ALA A 601 53.49 -82.04 -22.98
C ALA A 601 54.52 -82.41 -24.06
N GLN A 602 55.10 -81.44 -24.77
CA GLN A 602 56.21 -81.63 -25.70
C GLN A 602 57.51 -81.98 -24.96
N GLU A 603 57.75 -81.46 -23.77
CA GLU A 603 58.90 -81.78 -22.93
C GLU A 603 58.72 -83.16 -22.30
N GLN A 604 57.50 -83.56 -21.90
CA GLN A 604 57.19 -84.93 -21.51
C GLN A 604 57.27 -85.89 -22.69
N ILE A 605 56.80 -85.51 -23.88
CA ILE A 605 56.96 -86.29 -25.11
C ILE A 605 58.43 -86.34 -25.49
N ASN A 606 59.22 -85.27 -25.32
CA ASN A 606 60.65 -85.26 -25.58
C ASN A 606 61.37 -86.10 -24.55
N ILE A 607 61.07 -86.02 -23.25
CA ILE A 607 61.62 -86.91 -22.21
C ILE A 607 61.21 -88.36 -22.46
N LEU A 608 60.00 -88.65 -22.96
CA LEU A 608 59.59 -90.02 -23.33
C LEU A 608 60.17 -90.45 -24.68
N THR A 609 60.42 -89.52 -25.59
CA THR A 609 61.08 -89.72 -26.88
C THR A 609 62.58 -89.80 -26.71
N ASP A 610 63.13 -89.23 -25.64
CA ASP A 610 64.51 -89.25 -25.18
C ASP A 610 64.76 -90.38 -24.22
N GLN A 611 63.75 -90.88 -23.51
CA GLN A 611 63.82 -92.22 -22.91
C GLN A 611 63.65 -93.28 -23.99
N ASN A 612 62.83 -93.05 -25.03
CA ASN A 612 62.83 -93.92 -26.21
C ASN A 612 64.07 -93.72 -27.09
N SER A 613 64.70 -92.54 -27.11
CA SER A 613 65.89 -92.26 -27.91
C SER A 613 67.12 -92.68 -27.14
N GLU A 614 67.23 -92.49 -25.82
CA GLU A 614 68.20 -93.14 -24.91
C GLU A 614 67.98 -94.65 -24.81
N LEU A 615 66.77 -95.19 -24.94
CA LEU A 615 66.62 -96.64 -25.14
C LEU A 615 67.11 -97.02 -26.53
N ARG A 616 66.79 -96.24 -27.56
CA ARG A 616 67.29 -96.44 -28.93
C ARG A 616 68.76 -96.04 -29.11
N MET A 617 69.41 -95.37 -28.16
CA MET A 617 70.80 -94.83 -28.18
C MET A 617 71.68 -95.62 -27.18
N ALA A 618 71.13 -96.12 -26.08
CA ALA A 618 71.63 -97.37 -25.49
C ALA A 618 71.63 -98.52 -26.53
N LEU A 619 70.82 -98.42 -27.60
CA LEU A 619 70.88 -99.26 -28.81
C LEU A 619 71.54 -98.60 -30.06
N ALA A 620 71.91 -97.31 -30.04
CA ALA A 620 72.41 -96.52 -31.21
C ALA A 620 73.24 -95.26 -30.86
N THR A 621 73.91 -95.23 -29.72
CA THR A 621 75.07 -94.41 -29.35
C THR A 621 76.14 -95.35 -28.79
N GLN A 622 76.76 -96.28 -29.52
CA GLN A 622 76.52 -96.88 -30.86
C GLN A 622 75.97 -96.02 -32.03
N SER A 623 76.46 -94.78 -32.21
CA SER A 623 76.09 -93.74 -33.21
C SER A 623 75.66 -92.36 -32.65
N VAL A 624 76.62 -91.71 -31.97
CA VAL A 624 77.04 -90.30 -32.20
C VAL A 624 75.97 -89.22 -32.46
N ASN A 625 75.92 -88.27 -31.52
CA ASN A 625 75.81 -86.79 -31.66
C ASN A 625 75.23 -86.19 -32.97
N GLU A 626 74.45 -85.10 -32.85
CA GLU A 626 75.00 -83.74 -33.11
C GLU A 626 73.99 -82.59 -32.87
N GLU A 627 74.57 -81.42 -32.72
CA GLU A 627 74.01 -80.15 -32.27
C GLU A 627 73.08 -79.39 -33.27
N ASN A 628 72.40 -78.38 -32.72
CA ASN A 628 72.42 -76.97 -33.17
C ASN A 628 71.35 -76.32 -34.10
N GLN A 629 70.96 -75.12 -33.65
CA GLN A 629 70.73 -73.85 -34.41
C GLN A 629 69.49 -73.65 -35.31
N LYS A 630 68.65 -72.64 -34.96
CA LYS A 630 68.85 -71.23 -35.41
C LYS A 630 67.74 -70.28 -34.90
N GLU A 631 68.13 -69.24 -34.16
CA GLU A 631 67.43 -67.96 -34.09
C GLU A 631 68.30 -66.91 -34.79
N ASP A 632 67.72 -65.95 -35.53
CA ASP A 632 67.93 -64.50 -35.32
C ASP A 632 67.15 -63.65 -36.35
N LYS A 633 66.03 -63.02 -35.93
CA LYS A 633 65.35 -61.91 -36.64
C LYS A 633 64.59 -60.93 -35.71
N ASP A 634 64.38 -61.28 -34.44
CA ASP A 634 63.57 -60.48 -33.50
C ASP A 634 64.36 -59.58 -32.54
N ALA A 635 65.69 -59.50 -32.66
CA ALA A 635 66.50 -58.64 -31.81
C ALA A 635 66.24 -57.13 -32.05
N SER A 636 66.06 -56.71 -33.31
CA SER A 636 66.01 -55.27 -33.64
C SER A 636 64.73 -54.57 -33.17
N LYS A 637 63.58 -55.25 -33.14
CA LYS A 637 62.31 -54.66 -32.66
C LYS A 637 62.20 -54.65 -31.13
N ARG A 638 62.87 -55.61 -30.47
CA ARG A 638 62.97 -55.64 -29.00
C ARG A 638 63.73 -54.42 -28.49
N ASN A 639 64.82 -54.02 -29.13
CA ASN A 639 65.67 -52.93 -28.64
C ASN A 639 64.95 -51.57 -28.59
N ASP A 640 64.17 -51.20 -29.61
CA ASP A 640 63.42 -49.93 -29.62
C ASP A 640 62.27 -49.92 -28.58
N LEU A 641 61.57 -51.06 -28.42
CA LEU A 641 60.54 -51.22 -27.40
C LEU A 641 61.13 -51.20 -25.99
N VAL A 642 62.28 -51.83 -25.78
CA VAL A 642 63.04 -51.80 -24.52
C VAL A 642 63.54 -50.39 -24.20
N ALA A 643 63.96 -49.60 -25.20
CA ALA A 643 64.34 -48.20 -24.99
C ALA A 643 63.14 -47.34 -24.54
N SER A 644 61.97 -47.50 -25.18
CA SER A 644 60.74 -46.79 -24.79
C SER A 644 60.23 -47.22 -23.41
N LEU A 645 60.21 -48.53 -23.12
CA LEU A 645 59.83 -49.05 -21.80
C LEU A 645 60.82 -48.61 -20.72
N SER A 646 62.13 -48.58 -21.00
CA SER A 646 63.13 -48.08 -20.04
C SER A 646 62.95 -46.59 -19.72
N ALA A 647 62.45 -45.79 -20.66
CA ALA A 647 62.10 -44.39 -20.41
C ALA A 647 60.85 -44.27 -19.52
N SER A 648 59.78 -45.03 -19.80
CA SER A 648 58.58 -45.06 -18.95
C SER A 648 58.84 -45.65 -17.55
N VAL A 649 59.70 -46.66 -17.43
CA VAL A 649 60.12 -47.20 -16.13
C VAL A 649 60.85 -46.13 -15.34
N ARG A 650 61.83 -45.42 -15.92
CA ARG A 650 62.51 -44.30 -15.22
C ARG A 650 61.57 -43.18 -14.79
N GLN A 651 60.58 -42.83 -15.62
CA GLN A 651 59.53 -41.86 -15.28
C GLN A 651 58.75 -42.32 -14.03
N LEU A 652 58.26 -43.57 -14.04
CA LEU A 652 57.52 -44.15 -12.91
C LEU A 652 58.39 -44.36 -11.67
N GLU A 653 59.68 -44.64 -11.82
CA GLU A 653 60.63 -44.70 -10.71
C GLU A 653 60.86 -43.33 -10.07
N MET A 654 60.98 -42.27 -10.87
CA MET A 654 61.07 -40.89 -10.35
C MET A 654 59.79 -40.46 -9.63
N GLU A 655 58.61 -40.75 -10.20
CA GLU A 655 57.32 -40.46 -9.57
C GLU A 655 57.12 -41.27 -8.27
N ARG A 656 57.50 -42.55 -8.27
CA ARG A 656 57.50 -43.41 -7.07
C ARG A 656 58.46 -42.89 -6.00
N ASP A 657 59.66 -42.46 -6.36
CA ASP A 657 60.64 -41.91 -5.40
C ASP A 657 60.22 -40.53 -4.87
N GLN A 658 59.54 -39.73 -5.68
CA GLN A 658 58.94 -38.46 -5.24
C GLN A 658 57.79 -38.71 -4.25
N MET A 659 56.90 -39.65 -4.55
CA MET A 659 55.83 -40.08 -3.63
C MET A 659 56.38 -40.69 -2.34
N MET A 660 57.41 -41.53 -2.42
CA MET A 660 58.07 -42.12 -1.25
C MET A 660 58.73 -41.05 -0.37
N LYS A 661 59.40 -40.05 -0.96
CA LYS A 661 59.93 -38.89 -0.21
C LYS A 661 58.84 -38.10 0.49
N GLN A 662 57.72 -37.81 -0.17
CA GLN A 662 56.57 -37.14 0.47
C GLN A 662 56.00 -37.97 1.63
N LEU A 663 55.97 -39.30 1.49
CA LEU A 663 55.48 -40.21 2.53
C LEU A 663 56.48 -40.35 3.70
N GLU A 664 57.79 -40.31 3.43
CA GLU A 664 58.83 -40.21 4.46
C GLU A 664 58.82 -38.86 5.17
N GLU A 665 58.59 -37.76 4.46
CA GLU A 665 58.48 -36.41 5.03
C GLU A 665 57.23 -36.28 5.91
N GLN A 666 56.08 -36.80 5.45
CA GLN A 666 54.88 -36.92 6.30
C GLN A 666 55.09 -37.85 7.50
N LYS A 667 55.79 -38.98 7.33
CA LYS A 667 56.16 -39.86 8.46
C LYS A 667 57.08 -39.14 9.44
N SER A 668 58.08 -38.40 8.97
CA SER A 668 59.00 -37.61 9.78
C SER A 668 58.23 -36.56 10.59
N ASN A 669 57.39 -35.77 9.93
CA ASN A 669 56.54 -34.75 10.58
C ASN A 669 55.60 -35.38 11.61
N ARG A 670 54.96 -36.51 11.30
CA ARG A 670 54.12 -37.25 12.26
C ARG A 670 54.93 -37.78 13.44
N THR A 671 56.16 -38.26 13.20
CA THR A 671 57.02 -38.80 14.26
C THR A 671 57.52 -37.66 15.16
N GLN A 672 57.92 -36.51 14.60
CA GLN A 672 58.25 -35.31 15.36
C GLN A 672 57.06 -34.79 16.19
N LEU A 673 55.85 -34.81 15.63
CA LEU A 673 54.64 -34.40 16.37
C LEU A 673 54.32 -35.36 17.53
N VAL A 674 54.52 -36.68 17.32
CA VAL A 674 54.40 -37.69 18.38
C VAL A 674 55.52 -37.55 19.42
N GLU A 675 56.75 -37.22 19.02
CA GLU A 675 57.88 -36.95 19.91
C GLU A 675 57.62 -35.71 20.78
N GLN A 676 57.07 -34.64 20.18
CA GLN A 676 56.65 -33.42 20.89
C GLN A 676 55.52 -33.71 21.88
N LEU A 677 54.50 -34.48 21.47
CA LEU A 677 53.41 -34.91 22.35
C LEU A 677 53.95 -35.76 23.52
N LYS A 678 54.87 -36.70 23.25
CA LYS A 678 55.55 -37.49 24.30
C LYS A 678 56.39 -36.63 25.23
N GLN A 679 57.10 -35.62 24.72
CA GLN A 679 57.84 -34.67 25.56
C GLN A 679 56.90 -33.86 26.46
N THR A 680 55.75 -33.41 25.94
CA THR A 680 54.73 -32.75 26.78
C THR A 680 54.11 -33.71 27.80
N GLU A 681 53.88 -34.98 27.44
CA GLU A 681 53.32 -36.00 28.33
C GLU A 681 54.30 -36.41 29.44
N SER A 682 55.60 -36.52 29.13
CA SER A 682 56.64 -36.74 30.16
C SER A 682 56.79 -35.55 31.11
N LEU A 683 56.62 -34.31 30.62
CA LEU A 683 56.64 -33.10 31.45
C LEU A 683 55.44 -33.00 32.40
N PHE A 684 54.34 -33.71 32.13
CA PHE A 684 53.21 -33.83 33.05
C PHE A 684 53.35 -35.02 34.02
N ASN A 685 53.85 -36.17 33.55
CA ASN A 685 53.95 -37.38 34.38
C ASN A 685 55.05 -37.35 35.47
N ASP A 686 56.08 -36.52 35.32
CA ASP A 686 57.09 -36.31 36.39
C ASP A 686 56.53 -35.52 37.59
N VAL A 687 55.31 -34.96 37.51
CA VAL A 687 54.70 -34.11 38.56
C VAL A 687 53.90 -34.92 39.60
N GLU A 688 53.37 -36.10 39.27
CA GLU A 688 52.50 -36.86 40.18
C GLU A 688 53.24 -37.69 41.26
N ASN A 689 54.57 -37.84 41.17
CA ASN A 689 55.34 -38.71 42.07
C ASN A 689 56.41 -37.96 42.90
N GLY A 690 56.11 -36.72 43.30
CA GLY A 690 57.04 -35.86 44.06
C GLY A 690 56.36 -34.98 45.10
N SER A 691 56.15 -35.50 46.31
CA SER A 691 55.65 -34.73 47.47
C SER A 691 56.64 -33.60 47.88
N SER A 692 56.44 -32.38 47.39
CA SER A 692 56.96 -31.16 48.02
C SER A 692 56.17 -29.91 47.60
N ASP A 693 55.67 -29.16 48.59
CA ASP A 693 54.89 -27.91 48.44
C ASP A 693 55.76 -26.70 48.04
N VAL A 694 56.58 -26.85 46.99
CA VAL A 694 57.48 -25.80 46.50
C VAL A 694 57.56 -25.83 44.97
N VAL A 695 56.77 -24.98 44.31
CA VAL A 695 56.86 -24.73 42.86
C VAL A 695 58.28 -24.28 42.51
N SER A 696 58.92 -24.94 41.54
CA SER A 696 60.26 -24.58 41.09
C SER A 696 60.28 -23.15 40.55
N LYS A 697 61.38 -22.42 40.78
CA LYS A 697 61.56 -21.06 40.25
C LYS A 697 61.39 -20.99 38.71
N LYS A 698 61.63 -22.11 38.03
CA LYS A 698 61.44 -22.27 36.57
C LYS A 698 59.97 -22.45 36.19
N GLU A 699 59.22 -23.29 36.91
CA GLU A 699 57.77 -23.47 36.74
C GLU A 699 57.00 -22.18 37.06
N TYR A 700 57.33 -21.52 38.18
CA TYR A 700 56.74 -20.23 38.53
C TYR A 700 56.98 -19.18 37.44
N ALA A 701 58.17 -19.16 36.82
CA ALA A 701 58.47 -18.26 35.71
C ALA A 701 57.66 -18.60 34.43
N MET A 702 57.47 -19.89 34.13
CA MET A 702 56.65 -20.34 33.00
C MET A 702 55.17 -20.00 33.20
N ILE A 703 54.61 -20.31 34.38
CA ILE A 703 53.23 -19.98 34.76
C ILE A 703 53.01 -18.47 34.75
N LYS A 704 53.96 -17.68 35.29
CA LYS A 704 53.91 -16.22 35.25
C LYS A 704 53.92 -15.69 33.82
N ASN A 705 54.72 -16.25 32.92
CA ASN A 705 54.76 -15.84 31.51
C ASN A 705 53.44 -16.18 30.79
N ALA A 706 52.91 -17.39 30.99
CA ALA A 706 51.60 -17.78 30.49
C ALA A 706 50.47 -16.87 31.01
N MET A 707 50.50 -16.52 32.29
CA MET A 707 49.56 -15.57 32.90
C MET A 707 49.68 -14.18 32.28
N THR A 708 50.90 -13.65 32.06
CA THR A 708 51.07 -12.34 31.41
C THR A 708 50.58 -12.33 29.96
N GLN A 709 50.77 -13.42 29.20
CA GLN A 709 50.24 -13.54 27.83
C GLN A 709 48.70 -13.63 27.82
N LEU A 710 48.12 -14.31 28.82
CA LEU A 710 46.68 -14.38 29.01
C LEU A 710 46.10 -13.00 29.37
N GLU A 711 46.71 -12.29 30.32
CA GLU A 711 46.34 -10.91 30.68
C GLU A 711 46.44 -9.95 29.49
N GLU A 712 47.49 -10.07 28.67
CA GLU A 712 47.66 -9.25 27.47
C GLU A 712 46.56 -9.53 26.44
N ARG A 713 46.24 -10.80 26.17
CA ARG A 713 45.11 -11.15 25.29
C ARG A 713 43.75 -10.70 25.85
N PHE A 714 43.54 -10.77 27.17
CA PHE A 714 42.32 -10.23 27.78
C PHE A 714 42.25 -8.71 27.62
N LYS A 715 43.35 -7.97 27.82
CA LYS A 715 43.42 -6.51 27.58
C LYS A 715 43.15 -6.15 26.12
N GLN A 716 43.79 -6.84 25.17
CA GLN A 716 43.55 -6.64 23.73
C GLN A 716 42.08 -6.91 23.36
N THR A 717 41.48 -7.97 23.91
CA THR A 717 40.07 -8.31 23.68
C THR A 717 39.13 -7.28 24.32
N MET A 718 39.41 -6.80 25.53
CA MET A 718 38.64 -5.73 26.17
C MET A 718 38.70 -4.43 25.37
N ASN A 719 39.89 -4.02 24.92
CA ASN A 719 40.05 -2.82 24.10
C ASN A 719 39.27 -2.95 22.79
N ARG A 720 39.33 -4.13 22.14
CA ARG A 720 38.56 -4.38 20.92
C ARG A 720 37.04 -4.35 21.17
N ILE A 721 36.56 -4.83 22.32
CA ILE A 721 35.15 -4.72 22.72
C ILE A 721 34.75 -3.26 22.98
N ALA A 722 35.64 -2.44 23.58
CA ALA A 722 35.40 -1.02 23.78
C ALA A 722 35.34 -0.26 22.43
N GLU A 723 36.32 -0.46 21.55
CA GLU A 723 36.32 0.08 20.19
C GLU A 723 35.04 -0.26 19.42
N LEU A 724 34.63 -1.54 19.43
CA LEU A 724 33.40 -1.99 18.78
C LEU A 724 32.13 -1.44 19.46
N SER A 725 32.16 -1.17 20.76
CA SER A 725 31.05 -0.51 21.47
C SER A 725 30.92 0.96 21.07
N ASP A 726 32.04 1.67 20.94
CA ASP A 726 32.07 3.07 20.52
C ASP A 726 31.67 3.21 19.05
N GLU A 727 32.16 2.33 18.17
CA GLU A 727 31.75 2.24 16.77
C GLU A 727 30.24 1.94 16.65
N ARG A 728 29.71 1.03 17.49
CA ARG A 728 28.26 0.76 17.54
C ARG A 728 27.46 1.99 17.96
N GLN A 729 27.91 2.75 18.97
CA GLN A 729 27.24 3.99 19.39
C GLN A 729 27.27 5.05 18.28
N GLN A 730 28.37 5.19 17.56
CA GLN A 730 28.47 6.10 16.40
C GLN A 730 27.49 5.70 15.29
N LEU A 731 27.37 4.39 15.00
CA LEU A 731 26.40 3.88 14.04
C LEU A 731 24.94 4.05 14.52
N GLU A 732 24.65 3.85 15.80
CA GLU A 732 23.33 4.12 16.41
C GLU A 732 22.93 5.60 16.27
N HIS A 733 23.88 6.53 16.50
CA HIS A 733 23.68 7.96 16.27
C HIS A 733 23.45 8.29 14.78
N LEU A 734 24.24 7.71 13.87
CA LEU A 734 24.08 7.92 12.42
C LEU A 734 22.73 7.39 11.92
N VAL A 735 22.30 6.22 12.37
CA VAL A 735 20.97 5.66 12.05
C VAL A 735 19.86 6.58 12.56
N THR A 736 20.00 7.12 13.78
CA THR A 736 19.03 8.08 14.34
C THR A 736 18.95 9.36 13.52
N GLN A 737 20.09 9.88 13.04
CA GLN A 737 20.13 11.05 12.14
C GLN A 737 19.47 10.75 10.79
N LEU A 738 19.87 9.65 10.13
CA LEU A 738 19.32 9.23 8.84
C LEU A 738 17.81 8.96 8.91
N GLN A 739 17.31 8.47 10.07
CA GLN A 739 15.88 8.33 10.31
C GLN A 739 15.19 9.69 10.36
N GLY A 740 15.72 10.68 11.08
CA GLY A 740 15.18 12.05 11.09
C GLY A 740 15.23 12.74 9.72
N GLU A 741 16.28 12.50 8.93
CA GLU A 741 16.36 12.96 7.54
C GLU A 741 15.31 12.27 6.65
N THR A 742 15.08 10.96 6.84
CA THR A 742 14.06 10.18 6.14
C THR A 742 12.64 10.64 6.48
N ASP A 743 12.35 10.91 7.76
CA ASP A 743 11.07 11.45 8.22
C ASP A 743 10.82 12.84 7.59
N THR A 744 11.86 13.70 7.57
CA THR A 744 11.80 15.03 6.92
C THR A 744 11.54 14.92 5.41
N ILE A 745 12.17 13.96 4.72
CA ILE A 745 11.90 13.67 3.30
C ILE A 745 10.45 13.18 3.12
N GLY A 746 9.93 12.39 4.05
CA GLY A 746 8.52 11.97 4.10
C GLY A 746 7.56 13.16 4.14
N ASP A 747 7.82 14.15 5.01
CA ASP A 747 7.04 15.38 5.09
C ASP A 747 7.10 16.19 3.78
N TYR A 748 8.27 16.32 3.15
CA TYR A 748 8.38 16.96 1.83
C TYR A 748 7.58 16.23 0.75
N ILE A 749 7.58 14.90 0.74
CA ILE A 749 6.76 14.11 -0.19
C ILE A 749 5.27 14.34 0.07
N ALA A 750 4.83 14.37 1.33
CA ALA A 750 3.44 14.64 1.70
C ALA A 750 3.01 16.06 1.27
N LEU A 751 3.82 17.09 1.56
CA LEU A 751 3.58 18.47 1.14
C LEU A 751 3.50 18.59 -0.39
N TYR A 752 4.43 17.96 -1.12
CA TYR A 752 4.41 17.95 -2.59
C TYR A 752 3.17 17.23 -3.15
N GLN A 753 2.75 16.12 -2.56
CA GLN A 753 1.51 15.42 -2.96
C GLN A 753 0.26 16.30 -2.72
N ILE A 754 0.18 16.99 -1.58
CA ILE A 754 -0.91 17.93 -1.26
C ILE A 754 -0.91 19.09 -2.27
N GLN A 755 0.24 19.73 -2.51
CA GLN A 755 0.38 20.83 -3.47
C GLN A 755 -0.02 20.40 -4.89
N ARG A 756 0.42 19.21 -5.33
CA ARG A 756 0.08 18.63 -6.63
C ARG A 756 -1.38 18.15 -6.72
N GLY A 757 -2.00 17.81 -5.58
CA GLY A 757 -3.45 17.60 -5.46
C GLY A 757 -4.24 18.89 -5.66
N LEU A 758 -3.84 19.96 -4.98
CA LEU A 758 -4.47 21.28 -5.06
C LEU A 758 -4.32 21.91 -6.46
N MET A 759 -3.16 21.75 -7.10
CA MET A 759 -2.96 22.17 -8.49
C MET A 759 -3.84 21.38 -9.48
N ARG A 760 -4.00 20.06 -9.29
CA ARG A 760 -4.94 19.25 -10.10
C ARG A 760 -6.40 19.68 -9.89
N LYS A 761 -6.80 19.98 -8.65
CA LYS A 761 -8.15 20.49 -8.36
C LYS A 761 -8.40 21.83 -9.06
N ARG A 762 -7.46 22.78 -8.94
CA ARG A 762 -7.53 24.09 -9.62
C ARG A 762 -7.50 23.98 -11.15
N ALA A 763 -6.82 22.97 -11.71
CA ALA A 763 -6.87 22.68 -13.14
C ALA A 763 -8.26 22.16 -13.54
N SER A 764 -8.80 21.17 -12.84
CA SER A 764 -10.17 20.66 -13.06
C SER A 764 -11.21 21.77 -12.98
N GLU A 765 -11.17 22.62 -11.95
CA GLU A 765 -12.09 23.76 -11.79
C GLU A 765 -12.00 24.77 -12.96
N LYS A 766 -10.82 24.93 -13.57
CA LYS A 766 -10.64 25.76 -14.78
C LYS A 766 -11.17 25.06 -16.03
N ASP A 767 -10.92 23.76 -16.18
CA ASP A 767 -11.38 22.98 -17.32
C ASP A 767 -12.91 22.86 -17.30
N ASP A 768 -13.53 22.66 -16.13
CA ASP A 768 -14.99 22.68 -15.92
C ASP A 768 -15.58 24.05 -16.28
N TYR A 769 -14.92 25.15 -15.92
CA TYR A 769 -15.33 26.52 -16.27
C TYR A 769 -15.21 26.78 -17.78
N ILE A 770 -14.12 26.33 -18.42
CA ILE A 770 -13.95 26.40 -19.89
C ILE A 770 -15.02 25.55 -20.60
N ALA A 771 -15.34 24.37 -20.07
CA ALA A 771 -16.39 23.50 -20.60
C ALA A 771 -17.81 24.07 -20.39
N GLN A 772 -18.04 24.89 -19.35
CA GLN A 772 -19.27 25.67 -19.20
C GLN A 772 -19.32 26.81 -20.23
N LEU A 773 -18.27 27.63 -20.34
CA LEU A 773 -18.20 28.70 -21.35
C LEU A 773 -18.33 28.19 -22.79
N ALA A 774 -17.82 26.99 -23.08
CA ALA A 774 -17.97 26.34 -24.39
C ALA A 774 -19.44 26.00 -24.68
N ARG A 775 -20.16 25.44 -23.69
CA ARG A 775 -21.61 25.16 -23.79
C ARG A 775 -22.42 26.45 -23.90
N ASP A 776 -22.18 27.45 -23.05
CA ASP A 776 -22.87 28.74 -23.09
C ASP A 776 -22.69 29.44 -24.46
N ARG A 777 -21.50 29.30 -25.07
CA ARG A 777 -21.21 29.80 -26.43
C ARG A 777 -21.94 29.01 -27.52
N GLU A 778 -22.11 27.70 -27.36
CA GLU A 778 -22.83 26.85 -28.31
C GLU A 778 -24.35 27.11 -28.23
N ASP A 779 -24.90 27.25 -27.02
CA ASP A 779 -26.29 27.64 -26.77
C ASP A 779 -26.60 29.02 -27.34
N LEU A 780 -25.72 30.02 -27.13
CA LEU A 780 -25.88 31.35 -27.72
C LEU A 780 -25.79 31.30 -29.26
N LYS A 781 -24.92 30.46 -29.83
CA LYS A 781 -24.84 30.25 -31.28
C LYS A 781 -26.13 29.61 -31.82
N ALA A 782 -26.74 28.68 -31.09
CA ALA A 782 -28.04 28.09 -31.44
C ALA A 782 -29.15 29.15 -31.41
N LYS A 783 -29.27 29.92 -30.31
CA LYS A 783 -30.23 31.03 -30.17
C LYS A 783 -30.09 32.09 -31.26
N LEU A 784 -28.86 32.47 -31.63
CA LEU A 784 -28.60 33.38 -32.75
C LEU A 784 -29.00 32.78 -34.11
N GLY A 785 -28.84 31.47 -34.29
CA GLY A 785 -29.33 30.75 -35.48
C GLY A 785 -30.86 30.72 -35.56
N GLU A 786 -31.54 30.49 -34.44
CA GLU A 786 -33.01 30.58 -34.35
C GLU A 786 -33.51 32.00 -34.64
N LEU A 787 -32.85 33.01 -34.05
CA LEU A 787 -33.13 34.42 -34.31
C LEU A 787 -32.96 34.75 -35.81
N GLN A 788 -31.87 34.30 -36.45
CA GLN A 788 -31.63 34.50 -37.87
C GLN A 788 -32.71 33.83 -38.74
N ASN A 789 -33.17 32.63 -38.36
CA ASN A 789 -34.27 31.93 -39.04
C ASN A 789 -35.62 32.64 -38.86
N LEU A 790 -35.91 33.17 -37.67
CA LEU A 790 -37.11 33.96 -37.39
C LEU A 790 -37.10 35.30 -38.13
N VAL A 791 -35.97 36.01 -38.16
CA VAL A 791 -35.81 37.25 -38.93
C VAL A 791 -35.97 36.99 -40.42
N LYS A 792 -35.38 35.91 -40.96
CA LYS A 792 -35.59 35.50 -42.36
C LYS A 792 -37.06 35.21 -42.65
N ARG A 793 -37.74 34.46 -41.77
CA ARG A 793 -39.18 34.19 -41.87
C ARG A 793 -40.02 35.47 -41.84
N LEU A 794 -39.70 36.43 -40.96
CA LEU A 794 -40.39 37.72 -40.87
C LEU A 794 -40.15 38.57 -42.14
N LEU A 795 -38.94 38.57 -42.69
CA LEU A 795 -38.64 39.22 -43.97
C LEU A 795 -39.40 38.59 -45.14
N ASP A 796 -39.56 37.26 -45.17
CA ASP A 796 -40.32 36.58 -46.22
C ASP A 796 -41.84 36.75 -46.02
N GLU A 797 -42.35 36.76 -44.78
CA GLU A 797 -43.73 37.16 -44.44
C GLU A 797 -44.00 38.61 -44.86
N ARG A 798 -43.06 39.54 -44.62
CA ARG A 798 -43.13 40.93 -45.07
C ARG A 798 -43.12 41.04 -46.60
N LYS A 799 -42.30 40.27 -47.31
CA LYS A 799 -42.33 40.23 -48.79
C LYS A 799 -43.68 39.75 -49.29
N HIS A 800 -44.22 38.66 -48.73
CA HIS A 800 -45.56 38.17 -49.09
C HIS A 800 -46.66 39.19 -48.82
N LEU A 801 -46.57 39.96 -47.73
CA LEU A 801 -47.47 41.07 -47.46
C LEU A 801 -47.29 42.20 -48.49
N GLN A 802 -46.06 42.61 -48.81
CA GLN A 802 -45.81 43.64 -49.84
C GLN A 802 -46.27 43.20 -51.23
N SER A 803 -46.08 41.94 -51.63
CA SER A 803 -46.63 41.39 -52.87
C SER A 803 -48.16 41.37 -52.87
N ARG A 804 -48.79 41.11 -51.72
CA ARG A 804 -50.25 41.16 -51.56
C ARG A 804 -50.80 42.58 -51.58
N THR A 805 -50.02 43.58 -51.13
CA THR A 805 -50.36 45.00 -51.26
C THR A 805 -50.14 45.51 -52.70
N GLN A 806 -49.10 45.05 -53.40
CA GLN A 806 -48.87 45.40 -54.82
C GLN A 806 -50.04 44.96 -55.73
N VAL A 807 -50.69 43.83 -55.44
CA VAL A 807 -51.91 43.38 -56.14
C VAL A 807 -53.14 44.27 -55.82
N LEU A 808 -53.07 45.12 -54.79
CA LEU A 808 -54.10 46.12 -54.48
C LEU A 808 -53.72 47.53 -55.02
N ASP A 809 -52.44 47.88 -55.06
CA ASP A 809 -51.94 49.14 -55.64
C ASP A 809 -51.98 49.18 -57.18
N ASP A 810 -52.00 48.03 -57.87
CA ASP A 810 -52.23 47.96 -59.33
C ASP A 810 -53.61 48.51 -59.77
N SER A 811 -54.49 48.88 -58.81
CA SER A 811 -55.74 49.59 -59.06
C SER A 811 -55.64 51.13 -59.00
N LEU A 812 -54.48 51.71 -58.65
CA LEU A 812 -54.27 53.17 -58.53
C LEU A 812 -52.90 53.63 -59.07
N ASN A 813 -52.53 53.20 -60.28
CA ASN A 813 -51.36 53.74 -61.00
C ASN A 813 -51.65 55.12 -61.62
N LEU A 814 -51.01 56.18 -61.11
CA LEU A 814 -50.83 57.44 -61.86
C LEU A 814 -49.60 58.26 -61.39
N VAL A 815 -48.86 58.80 -62.37
CA VAL A 815 -47.78 59.83 -62.28
C VAL A 815 -46.33 59.38 -61.94
N GLU A 816 -45.64 58.95 -63.01
CA GLU A 816 -44.36 59.49 -63.55
C GLU A 816 -43.05 59.66 -62.72
N ILE A 817 -42.00 58.98 -63.22
CA ILE A 817 -40.64 59.52 -63.61
C ILE A 817 -39.80 60.21 -62.50
N SER A 818 -38.75 59.57 -61.96
CA SER A 818 -37.29 59.82 -62.25
C SER A 818 -36.40 59.25 -61.10
N ASP A 819 -35.07 58.97 -61.18
CA ASP A 819 -34.14 58.81 -62.31
C ASP A 819 -32.82 58.03 -61.98
N ILE A 820 -32.01 57.76 -63.02
CA ILE A 820 -30.52 57.67 -63.13
C ILE A 820 -29.65 57.05 -61.98
N ALA A 821 -29.00 55.92 -62.33
CA ALA A 821 -27.59 55.47 -62.08
C ALA A 821 -26.98 55.50 -60.63
N ASN A 822 -26.02 54.66 -60.22
CA ASN A 822 -25.03 53.80 -60.89
C ASN A 822 -24.63 52.65 -59.93
N ASP A 823 -24.58 51.39 -60.38
CA ASP A 823 -23.33 50.64 -60.69
C ASP A 823 -22.53 50.06 -59.50
N LYS A 824 -22.65 48.74 -59.25
CA LYS A 824 -21.51 47.78 -59.35
C LYS A 824 -21.84 46.31 -58.99
N GLN A 825 -21.55 45.44 -59.96
CA GLN A 825 -20.96 44.09 -59.87
C GLN A 825 -21.39 43.15 -58.71
N VAL A 826 -22.26 42.17 -59.00
CA VAL A 826 -21.95 40.82 -59.53
C VAL A 826 -21.52 39.84 -58.44
N PHE A 827 -22.45 38.93 -58.11
CA PHE A 827 -22.25 37.77 -57.26
C PHE A 827 -22.06 36.51 -58.12
N SER A 828 -21.18 35.64 -57.61
CA SER A 828 -20.87 34.25 -57.95
C SER A 828 -21.83 33.44 -58.83
N LYS A 829 -21.24 32.58 -59.69
CA LYS A 829 -21.70 31.18 -59.78
C LYS A 829 -20.61 30.25 -60.34
N ASP A 830 -20.09 29.39 -59.47
CA ASP A 830 -19.58 28.07 -59.88
C ASP A 830 -20.50 27.00 -59.29
N LEU A 831 -20.64 25.91 -60.03
CA LEU A 831 -21.48 24.76 -59.72
C LEU A 831 -20.64 23.69 -59.00
N ILE A 832 -21.29 22.84 -58.19
CA ILE A 832 -21.18 21.37 -58.27
C ILE A 832 -22.33 20.77 -57.45
N ASN A 833 -22.75 19.58 -57.88
CA ASN A 833 -23.98 18.87 -57.53
C ASN A 833 -23.67 17.65 -56.62
N ASP A 834 -24.71 17.08 -56.00
CA ASP A 834 -24.82 15.68 -55.55
C ASP A 834 -23.85 15.21 -54.41
N ASP A 835 -24.17 14.23 -53.56
CA ASP A 835 -25.36 13.35 -53.47
C ASP A 835 -25.50 12.71 -52.06
N ASN A 836 -26.60 11.96 -51.85
CA ASN A 836 -26.82 10.93 -50.79
C ASN A 836 -26.95 11.38 -49.31
N GLU A 837 -27.69 10.69 -48.42
CA GLU A 837 -28.83 9.75 -48.52
C GLU A 837 -29.53 9.71 -47.14
N ARG A 838 -30.84 9.37 -47.10
CA ARG A 838 -31.62 8.62 -46.06
C ARG A 838 -31.29 8.83 -44.55
N GLU A 839 -32.24 8.97 -43.63
CA GLU A 839 -33.45 8.15 -43.48
C GLU A 839 -34.69 8.93 -43.01
N VAL A 840 -35.85 8.36 -43.32
CA VAL A 840 -37.17 8.84 -42.89
C VAL A 840 -37.63 8.05 -41.67
N LYS A 841 -38.08 8.74 -40.62
CA LYS A 841 -39.08 8.19 -39.69
C LYS A 841 -40.27 9.13 -39.60
N ILE A 842 -41.40 8.61 -40.06
CA ILE A 842 -42.72 9.20 -39.93
C ILE A 842 -43.33 8.67 -38.63
N GLU A 843 -43.80 9.56 -37.78
CA GLU A 843 -45.02 9.31 -37.00
C GLU A 843 -45.97 10.47 -37.25
N GLU A 844 -47.22 10.14 -37.53
CA GLU A 844 -48.30 11.06 -37.91
C GLU A 844 -49.07 11.55 -36.66
N ASP A 845 -50.22 12.18 -36.90
CA ASP A 845 -51.26 12.61 -35.96
C ASP A 845 -51.04 13.93 -35.17
N ALA A 846 -52.03 14.83 -35.09
CA ALA A 846 -53.26 14.94 -35.88
C ALA A 846 -53.88 16.35 -35.85
N SER A 847 -54.64 16.65 -36.91
CA SER A 847 -55.86 17.48 -36.95
C SER A 847 -55.89 18.94 -36.45
N SER A 848 -56.28 19.81 -37.39
CA SER A 848 -57.18 20.99 -37.23
C SER A 848 -56.76 22.12 -36.26
N SER A 849 -56.71 23.40 -36.69
CA SER A 849 -57.79 24.10 -37.38
C SER A 849 -57.31 25.29 -38.22
N GLU A 850 -57.98 25.53 -39.35
CA GLU A 850 -57.88 26.80 -40.07
C GLU A 850 -58.75 27.85 -39.36
N THR A 851 -58.16 28.91 -38.81
CA THR A 851 -58.68 30.30 -38.79
C THR A 851 -57.75 31.22 -37.96
N ASP A 852 -56.69 31.77 -38.55
CA ASP A 852 -56.27 33.17 -38.31
C ASP A 852 -55.12 33.60 -39.26
N SER A 853 -55.46 34.09 -40.45
CA SER A 853 -54.45 34.55 -41.43
C SER A 853 -53.96 35.99 -41.19
N SER A 854 -54.25 36.59 -40.03
CA SER A 854 -53.94 37.99 -39.72
C SER A 854 -52.80 38.19 -38.69
N LYS A 855 -52.53 37.20 -37.82
CA LYS A 855 -51.61 37.34 -36.66
C LYS A 855 -50.21 36.75 -36.82
N LYS A 856 -49.88 36.13 -37.97
CA LYS A 856 -48.56 35.51 -38.21
C LYS A 856 -47.37 36.47 -37.99
N PRO A 857 -47.31 37.69 -38.60
CA PRO A 857 -46.15 38.56 -38.43
C PRO A 857 -45.99 39.08 -36.98
N GLU A 858 -47.08 39.34 -36.25
CA GLU A 858 -47.00 39.71 -34.82
C GLU A 858 -46.47 38.58 -33.95
N ASN A 859 -46.86 37.33 -34.22
CA ASN A 859 -46.36 36.17 -33.47
C ASN A 859 -44.88 35.88 -33.80
N THR A 860 -44.45 36.08 -35.04
CA THR A 860 -43.03 35.99 -35.42
C THR A 860 -42.22 37.12 -34.76
N ALA A 861 -42.75 38.34 -34.72
CA ALA A 861 -42.11 39.49 -34.07
C ALA A 861 -42.00 39.32 -32.55
N LYS A 862 -43.05 38.83 -31.87
CA LYS A 862 -43.01 38.54 -30.42
C LYS A 862 -41.94 37.51 -30.08
N LYS A 863 -41.86 36.39 -30.82
CA LYS A 863 -40.81 35.38 -30.62
C LYS A 863 -39.39 35.93 -30.82
N ILE A 864 -39.19 36.91 -31.69
CA ILE A 864 -37.90 37.59 -31.86
C ILE A 864 -37.57 38.45 -30.64
N ILE A 865 -38.55 39.18 -30.10
CA ILE A 865 -38.38 40.00 -28.88
C ILE A 865 -38.10 39.11 -27.68
N ASP A 866 -38.86 38.02 -27.52
CA ASP A 866 -38.68 37.06 -26.43
C ASP A 866 -37.26 36.44 -26.45
N LEU A 867 -36.78 35.99 -27.62
CA LEU A 867 -35.41 35.48 -27.81
C LEU A 867 -34.34 36.55 -27.54
N LEU A 868 -34.57 37.81 -27.91
CA LEU A 868 -33.64 38.90 -27.64
C LEU A 868 -33.54 39.20 -26.14
N SER A 869 -34.67 39.25 -25.42
CA SER A 869 -34.66 39.38 -23.95
C SER A 869 -34.05 38.16 -23.27
N GLU A 870 -34.21 36.96 -23.83
CA GLU A 870 -33.56 35.76 -23.30
C GLU A 870 -32.03 35.82 -23.48
N ILE A 871 -31.55 36.27 -24.64
CA ILE A 871 -30.11 36.50 -24.93
C ILE A 871 -29.54 37.62 -24.03
N GLU A 872 -30.30 38.69 -23.80
CA GLU A 872 -29.94 39.79 -22.89
C GLU A 872 -29.87 39.32 -21.42
N SER A 873 -30.72 38.37 -21.01
CA SER A 873 -30.71 37.79 -19.67
C SER A 873 -29.58 36.77 -19.41
N THR A 874 -28.97 36.20 -20.47
CA THR A 874 -27.81 35.30 -20.33
C THR A 874 -26.54 36.06 -19.94
N ASN A 875 -26.36 36.23 -18.63
CA ASN A 875 -25.22 36.88 -17.99
C ASN A 875 -23.86 36.22 -18.31
N LEU A 876 -23.27 36.60 -19.45
CA LEU A 876 -21.97 36.11 -19.93
C LEU A 876 -20.75 36.89 -19.38
N VAL A 877 -20.95 37.93 -18.57
CA VAL A 877 -19.87 38.89 -18.20
C VAL A 877 -19.69 39.08 -16.69
N GLU A 878 -20.69 38.80 -15.83
CA GLU A 878 -20.67 39.16 -14.40
C GLU A 878 -20.27 38.03 -13.43
N LYS A 879 -19.33 37.16 -13.81
CA LYS A 879 -18.58 36.36 -12.84
C LYS A 879 -17.13 36.80 -12.84
N PRO A 880 -16.72 37.74 -11.96
CA PRO A 880 -15.30 38.01 -11.77
C PRO A 880 -14.63 36.69 -11.37
N VAL A 881 -13.44 36.47 -11.92
CA VAL A 881 -12.58 35.33 -11.53
C VAL A 881 -12.50 35.32 -10.01
N LEU A 882 -12.97 34.24 -9.38
CA LEU A 882 -12.85 34.05 -7.95
C LEU A 882 -11.36 34.01 -7.60
N ASP A 883 -10.85 35.15 -7.16
CA ASP A 883 -9.46 35.31 -6.77
C ASP A 883 -9.23 34.61 -5.43
N SER A 884 -9.14 33.28 -5.52
CA SER A 884 -9.00 32.33 -4.42
C SER A 884 -7.58 32.38 -3.87
N PHE A 885 -7.18 33.56 -3.40
CA PHE A 885 -6.04 33.71 -2.52
C PHE A 885 -6.45 33.25 -1.12
N HIS A 886 -6.29 31.96 -0.85
CA HIS A 886 -6.43 31.41 0.50
C HIS A 886 -5.08 31.54 1.23
N PRO A 887 -4.99 32.34 2.31
CA PRO A 887 -3.76 32.42 3.10
C PRO A 887 -3.46 31.06 3.72
N CYS A 888 -2.32 30.48 3.33
CA CYS A 888 -1.77 29.30 3.98
C CYS A 888 -1.52 29.61 5.48
N PRO A 889 -2.13 28.90 6.44
CA PRO A 889 -1.99 29.19 7.86
C PRO A 889 -0.60 28.89 8.43
N VAL A 890 0.26 28.20 7.65
CA VAL A 890 1.66 27.89 7.97
C VAL A 890 2.62 28.94 7.39
N CYS A 891 2.14 29.86 6.55
CA CYS A 891 2.94 30.76 5.74
C CYS A 891 3.01 32.19 6.32
N SER A 892 3.01 32.31 7.66
CA SER A 892 3.29 33.58 8.35
C SER A 892 4.77 33.93 8.20
N GLY A 893 5.06 34.92 7.36
CA GLY A 893 6.42 35.15 6.84
C GLY A 893 7.48 35.50 7.90
N ARG A 894 8.60 34.78 7.84
CA ARG A 894 9.94 35.34 7.96
C ARG A 894 10.84 34.68 6.92
N LEU A 895 11.04 35.35 5.80
CA LEU A 895 12.20 35.11 4.94
C LEU A 895 13.45 35.50 5.75
N ILE A 896 14.13 34.50 6.29
CA ILE A 896 15.49 34.66 6.77
C ILE A 896 16.36 34.75 5.52
N THR A 897 16.91 35.92 5.26
CA THR A 897 18.01 36.09 4.31
C THR A 897 19.23 35.32 4.81
N VAL A 898 19.71 34.40 3.98
CA VAL A 898 21.08 33.87 3.99
C VAL A 898 21.71 34.29 2.68
#